data_AF-A0A957PXK7-F1
#
_entry.id   AF-A0A957PXK7-F1
#
_cell.length_a   1.000
_cell.length_b   1.000
_cell.length_c   1.000
_cell.angle_alpha   90.00
_cell.angle_beta   90.00
_cell.angle_gamma   90.00
#
_symmetry.space_group_name_H-M   'P 1'
#
loop_
_entity.id
_entity.type
_entity.pdbx_description
1 polymer ?
#
loop_
_entity_poly.entity_id
_entity_poly.type
_entity_poly.pdbx_seq_one_letter_code
_entity_poly.pdbx_strand_id
1 'polypeptide(L)'
;TPVLDFSLLYDRGASNLQWQYWLNRTTFNPTNPIQADGKWGQPWLTDIVFDGGDMILGLRDRNGDLFGSVAGGPDPADPTNYSAKARGDILRACANGSGGWDLETNGSCGGLTTGGAGNGEGPGGGEYYFQDQQVSPSHQETSFGALAQVAGAPDVVASIFNPVEGANAVSDGGFKWYNNRTGTTTRGYRVFDASGDPALFEKANGLGDVEPLCPLAPLEIGNRVWQDTNGDGVQGPAEPGIDGVTVELYRDGVLVGSTVTANGGEYLFNDSNVNQNDANGIVAGLCGPNGAAVYEIRIPNAAGTSQQAPLAGFSLTQANNGGAVNGALRDSNGALVGDDALYSVPCSDLAAAGFNNHTYDFGFTAAGVERVAIGNLVFVDLNNNGRFEPAAGETGVDGAVVALFPAGADPVTATPLATTTTANGGFYLFDNLAPAQYFVHLRAANFQSGALLANYRSSTGSGTSPAIDDNSDENGIDNVDLATNGLPTIVYDLQPNSQPTSEAGAGNYSGVLDDANVNFTADFGVYKPLNLGNRVWLDNGDGGGGANNGIMDGAEVGIANVLVRLLDGTGNPVLDGNGQPLTTTTDGQGYYNFNDLLPGDYIVLIDASNFAPNGPLAGLNSSDPTEVDPNADGDINDNGINTATPAVDGVRSGVITLTYDNEPINEVDLGPVGSAQPADTNNLTIDFGFLIAPLALPPTDEPNAPVRVYLPAVMQ
;
A
#
# COMPACT_ATOMS: atom_id res chain seq x y z
N THR A 1 -37.53 29.46 -33.75
CA THR A 1 -38.83 28.96 -34.38
C THR A 1 -39.39 27.82 -33.52
N PRO A 2 -40.71 28.04 -33.04
CA PRO A 2 -41.27 26.96 -32.23
C PRO A 2 -41.06 25.58 -32.88
N VAL A 3 -40.64 24.52 -32.03
CA VAL A 3 -40.33 23.15 -32.51
C VAL A 3 -41.63 22.34 -32.57
N LEU A 4 -42.81 22.96 -32.05
CA LEU A 4 -44.17 22.40 -32.15
C LEU A 4 -45.19 23.48 -31.76
N ASP A 5 -46.07 23.74 -32.75
CA ASP A 5 -47.14 24.75 -32.53
C ASP A 5 -48.49 24.16 -32.98
N PHE A 6 -49.46 24.16 -31.98
CA PHE A 6 -50.76 23.62 -32.42
C PHE A 6 -51.87 24.27 -31.58
N SER A 7 -53.09 24.10 -32.19
CA SER A 7 -54.27 24.68 -31.54
C SER A 7 -54.85 23.70 -30.51
N LEU A 8 -55.28 24.30 -29.40
CA LEU A 8 -55.97 23.44 -28.40
C LEU A 8 -57.48 23.43 -28.66
N LEU A 9 -57.80 23.91 -29.93
CA LEU A 9 -59.23 23.99 -30.23
C LEU A 9 -59.64 22.72 -30.99
N TYR A 10 -59.97 21.65 -30.24
CA TYR A 10 -60.51 20.40 -30.81
C TYR A 10 -61.50 19.79 -29.83
N ASP A 11 -62.34 18.86 -30.44
CA ASP A 11 -63.40 18.24 -29.61
C ASP A 11 -62.80 17.17 -28.69
N ARG A 12 -63.25 17.10 -27.41
CA ARG A 12 -62.65 16.13 -26.44
C ARG A 12 -63.74 15.21 -25.90
N GLY A 13 -64.98 15.12 -26.92
CA GLY A 13 -65.86 13.96 -26.66
C GLY A 13 -66.85 14.24 -25.54
N ALA A 14 -67.14 15.56 -25.15
CA ALA A 14 -68.20 15.80 -24.13
C ALA A 14 -69.54 16.05 -24.81
N SER A 15 -70.65 15.18 -24.55
CA SER A 15 -71.99 15.05 -25.15
C SER A 15 -72.81 16.33 -24.93
N ASN A 16 -72.25 17.52 -24.43
CA ASN A 16 -73.00 18.80 -24.44
C ASN A 16 -72.04 19.98 -24.61
N LEU A 17 -72.43 21.00 -25.60
CA LEU A 17 -71.73 22.24 -25.95
C LEU A 17 -71.13 22.91 -24.69
N GLN A 18 -71.36 22.37 -23.53
CA GLN A 18 -71.02 22.69 -22.13
C GLN A 18 -69.61 22.20 -21.77
N TRP A 19 -68.79 21.50 -22.85
CA TRP A 19 -67.57 20.68 -22.67
C TRP A 19 -66.55 21.04 -23.76
N GLN A 20 -66.67 22.30 -24.41
CA GLN A 20 -66.08 22.29 -25.77
C GLN A 20 -64.93 23.31 -25.84
N TYR A 21 -64.33 23.88 -24.46
CA TYR A 21 -63.05 24.57 -24.77
C TYR A 21 -62.42 25.05 -23.46
N TRP A 22 -61.08 24.84 -23.44
CA TRP A 22 -60.32 25.54 -22.38
C TRP A 22 -60.59 27.04 -22.43
N LEU A 23 -61.75 27.53 -21.76
CA LEU A 23 -62.25 28.93 -21.80
C LEU A 23 -61.24 29.87 -21.14
N ASN A 24 -61.16 31.13 -21.74
CA ASN A 24 -60.33 32.24 -21.23
C ASN A 24 -60.97 32.86 -19.97
N ARG A 25 -60.16 33.31 -18.92
CA ARG A 25 -60.51 33.91 -17.61
C ARG A 25 -61.47 35.10 -17.78
N THR A 26 -61.53 35.77 -18.85
CA THR A 26 -62.33 37.02 -18.96
C THR A 26 -63.80 36.69 -19.26
N THR A 27 -64.13 35.40 -19.42
CA THR A 27 -65.52 35.09 -19.79
C THR A 27 -66.18 34.27 -18.69
N PHE A 28 -65.42 34.19 -17.32
CA PHE A 28 -65.97 33.40 -16.23
C PHE A 28 -67.13 34.16 -15.56
N ASN A 29 -68.29 33.46 -15.37
CA ASN A 29 -69.51 34.04 -14.78
C ASN A 29 -70.07 33.07 -13.73
N PRO A 30 -69.72 33.28 -12.45
CA PRO A 30 -70.04 32.39 -11.32
C PRO A 30 -71.55 32.32 -11.06
N THR A 31 -72.31 33.13 -11.68
CA THR A 31 -73.79 33.11 -11.53
C THR A 31 -74.43 32.33 -12.67
N ASN A 32 -73.57 31.93 -13.60
CA ASN A 32 -74.03 31.02 -14.66
C ASN A 32 -74.05 29.57 -14.11
N PRO A 33 -75.21 29.02 -13.92
CA PRO A 33 -75.43 27.68 -13.32
C PRO A 33 -74.56 26.62 -14.01
N ILE A 34 -74.07 27.07 -15.14
CA ILE A 34 -73.24 26.16 -15.96
C ILE A 34 -71.75 26.32 -15.57
N GLN A 35 -71.29 27.47 -15.22
CA GLN A 35 -69.90 27.76 -14.80
C GLN A 35 -69.78 27.64 -13.27
N ALA A 36 -70.91 27.46 -12.51
CA ALA A 36 -70.99 27.41 -11.05
C ALA A 36 -70.66 26.00 -10.55
N ASP A 37 -70.44 24.86 -11.47
CA ASP A 37 -69.92 23.52 -11.09
C ASP A 37 -68.42 23.42 -11.38
N GLY A 38 -67.75 24.67 -11.46
CA GLY A 38 -66.27 24.64 -11.56
C GLY A 38 -65.80 24.28 -12.99
N LYS A 39 -66.65 24.56 -13.99
CA LYS A 39 -66.36 24.16 -15.40
C LYS A 39 -65.63 25.29 -16.12
N TRP A 40 -64.18 25.39 -15.71
CA TRP A 40 -63.27 26.42 -16.27
C TRP A 40 -61.94 25.76 -16.64
N GLY A 41 -61.93 25.12 -17.74
CA GLY A 41 -60.69 24.37 -18.03
C GLY A 41 -59.58 25.28 -18.59
N GLN A 42 -58.44 25.41 -17.84
CA GLN A 42 -57.21 26.05 -18.34
C GLN A 42 -56.11 24.99 -18.55
N PRO A 43 -55.93 24.77 -19.86
CA PRO A 43 -54.99 23.67 -20.08
C PRO A 43 -53.56 24.06 -19.70
N TRP A 44 -52.87 23.11 -19.13
CA TRP A 44 -51.43 23.22 -18.83
C TRP A 44 -50.70 22.02 -19.44
N LEU A 45 -49.76 22.42 -20.21
CA LEU A 45 -48.83 21.31 -20.50
C LEU A 45 -48.02 20.95 -19.25
N THR A 46 -48.18 19.70 -18.75
CA THR A 46 -47.63 19.45 -17.40
C THR A 46 -46.57 18.35 -17.46
N ASP A 47 -46.53 17.74 -18.64
CA ASP A 47 -45.43 16.76 -18.71
C ASP A 47 -45.14 16.42 -20.18
N ILE A 48 -43.88 16.20 -20.40
CA ILE A 48 -43.46 15.72 -21.73
C ILE A 48 -42.57 14.49 -21.53
N VAL A 49 -42.92 13.35 -22.31
CA VAL A 49 -42.00 12.19 -22.30
C VAL A 49 -41.75 11.76 -23.75
N PHE A 50 -40.72 10.97 -23.86
CA PHE A 50 -40.38 10.60 -25.25
C PHE A 50 -40.41 9.07 -25.39
N ASP A 51 -41.06 8.66 -26.40
CA ASP A 51 -40.98 7.26 -26.90
C ASP A 51 -40.23 7.22 -28.22
N GLY A 52 -38.87 6.74 -28.02
CA GLY A 52 -38.01 6.92 -29.21
C GLY A 52 -37.89 8.40 -29.60
N GLY A 53 -38.18 8.80 -30.79
CA GLY A 53 -38.06 10.19 -31.30
C GLY A 53 -39.41 10.92 -31.23
N ASP A 54 -40.57 10.24 -30.85
CA ASP A 54 -41.90 10.90 -30.77
C ASP A 54 -42.14 11.47 -29.38
N MET A 55 -42.80 12.60 -29.38
CA MET A 55 -43.14 13.29 -28.11
C MET A 55 -44.58 12.93 -27.69
N ILE A 56 -44.66 12.63 -26.35
CA ILE A 56 -46.01 12.48 -25.77
C ILE A 56 -46.25 13.60 -24.75
N LEU A 57 -47.38 14.17 -24.90
CA LEU A 57 -47.65 15.39 -24.11
C LEU A 57 -48.80 15.11 -23.15
N GLY A 58 -48.52 15.39 -21.85
CA GLY A 58 -49.60 15.32 -20.85
C GLY A 58 -50.20 16.71 -20.58
N LEU A 59 -51.46 16.65 -20.74
CA LEU A 59 -52.14 17.94 -20.50
C LEU A 59 -53.11 17.77 -19.31
N ARG A 60 -53.02 18.77 -18.57
CA ARG A 60 -54.03 18.74 -17.50
C ARG A 60 -54.70 20.12 -17.40
N ASP A 61 -55.80 20.18 -16.58
CA ASP A 61 -56.52 21.46 -16.40
C ASP A 61 -56.21 22.03 -15.00
N ARG A 62 -55.90 23.40 -15.05
CA ARG A 62 -55.50 24.07 -13.80
C ARG A 62 -56.68 24.14 -12.83
N ASN A 63 -57.93 23.96 -13.35
CA ASN A 63 -59.14 24.03 -12.49
C ASN A 63 -59.08 22.97 -11.39
N GLY A 64 -58.61 21.83 -11.73
CA GLY A 64 -58.46 20.80 -10.67
C GLY A 64 -57.54 21.27 -9.54
N ASP A 65 -56.53 22.09 -9.82
CA ASP A 65 -55.61 22.58 -8.76
C ASP A 65 -56.28 23.70 -7.94
N LEU A 66 -57.16 24.41 -8.53
CA LEU A 66 -57.71 25.62 -7.87
C LEU A 66 -58.87 25.23 -6.94
N PHE A 67 -59.64 24.19 -7.28
CA PHE A 67 -60.91 24.08 -6.53
C PHE A 67 -61.01 22.69 -5.91
N GLY A 68 -60.02 21.77 -6.08
CA GLY A 68 -60.05 20.43 -5.45
C GLY A 68 -61.44 19.79 -5.49
N SER A 69 -61.93 18.99 -4.44
CA SER A 69 -63.16 18.18 -4.43
C SER A 69 -64.29 18.95 -3.73
N VAL A 70 -64.07 19.89 -2.89
CA VAL A 70 -65.06 20.74 -2.21
C VAL A 70 -64.34 21.99 -1.68
N ALA A 71 -64.05 22.88 -2.64
CA ALA A 71 -63.30 24.10 -2.26
C ALA A 71 -64.20 25.33 -2.36
N GLY A 72 -64.04 26.37 -1.29
CA GLY A 72 -64.77 27.67 -1.37
C GLY A 72 -64.42 28.45 -2.64
N GLY A 73 -65.42 29.12 -3.23
CA GLY A 73 -65.21 29.93 -4.45
C GLY A 73 -64.16 31.02 -4.23
N PRO A 74 -63.54 31.49 -5.32
CA PRO A 74 -62.48 32.52 -5.26
C PRO A 74 -62.99 33.82 -4.65
N ASP A 75 -64.39 34.07 -4.57
CA ASP A 75 -65.01 35.24 -3.94
C ASP A 75 -65.45 34.88 -2.51
N PRO A 76 -64.80 35.55 -1.63
CA PRO A 76 -65.07 35.21 -0.21
C PRO A 76 -66.54 35.45 0.15
N ALA A 77 -67.28 36.19 -0.68
CA ALA A 77 -68.72 36.46 -0.43
C ALA A 77 -69.61 35.39 -1.08
N ASP A 78 -69.04 34.47 -1.79
CA ASP A 78 -69.77 33.38 -2.46
C ASP A 78 -69.80 32.15 -1.52
N PRO A 79 -70.94 31.78 -1.06
CA PRO A 79 -71.02 30.72 -0.04
C PRO A 79 -71.03 29.33 -0.69
N THR A 80 -70.73 29.29 -2.03
CA THR A 80 -70.92 28.00 -2.72
C THR A 80 -69.61 27.21 -2.68
N ASN A 81 -69.61 25.88 -2.47
CA ASN A 81 -68.45 24.99 -2.68
C ASN A 81 -68.40 24.48 -4.13
N TYR A 82 -67.08 24.35 -4.49
CA TYR A 82 -66.89 23.92 -5.89
C TYR A 82 -66.10 22.61 -5.90
N SER A 83 -66.52 21.75 -6.93
CA SER A 83 -65.73 20.52 -7.16
C SER A 83 -65.22 20.47 -8.60
N ALA A 84 -63.82 20.26 -8.58
CA ALA A 84 -63.23 20.33 -9.93
C ALA A 84 -63.01 18.90 -10.46
N LYS A 85 -63.08 18.80 -11.80
CA LYS A 85 -62.68 17.55 -12.48
C LYS A 85 -61.49 17.82 -13.41
N ALA A 86 -60.50 16.74 -13.21
CA ALA A 86 -59.28 16.87 -14.04
C ALA A 86 -59.63 16.54 -15.50
N ARG A 87 -59.70 17.67 -16.33
CA ARG A 87 -60.11 17.51 -17.75
C ARG A 87 -58.89 17.68 -18.67
N GLY A 88 -57.99 16.70 -18.46
CA GLY A 88 -56.72 16.74 -19.23
C GLY A 88 -56.79 15.85 -20.47
N ASP A 89 -55.65 15.78 -21.19
CA ASP A 89 -55.54 14.94 -22.40
C ASP A 89 -54.08 14.47 -22.56
N ILE A 90 -54.06 13.32 -23.25
CA ILE A 90 -52.72 12.84 -23.63
C ILE A 90 -52.59 12.88 -25.16
N LEU A 91 -51.54 13.65 -25.57
CA LEU A 91 -51.38 13.76 -27.03
C LEU A 91 -50.02 13.21 -27.47
N ARG A 92 -50.04 12.91 -28.75
CA ARG A 92 -48.75 12.42 -29.29
C ARG A 92 -48.32 13.30 -30.47
N ALA A 93 -47.00 13.65 -30.47
CA ALA A 93 -46.39 14.38 -31.59
C ALA A 93 -45.21 13.58 -32.15
N CYS A 94 -45.29 13.33 -33.43
CA CYS A 94 -44.28 12.41 -34.01
C CYS A 94 -43.18 13.21 -34.72
N ALA A 95 -42.01 12.67 -34.46
CA ALA A 95 -40.85 13.34 -35.07
C ALA A 95 -40.96 13.30 -36.60
N ASN A 96 -40.70 14.49 -37.29
CA ASN A 96 -40.96 14.58 -38.74
C ASN A 96 -39.64 14.52 -39.52
N GLY A 97 -38.46 14.06 -38.83
CA GLY A 97 -37.21 13.81 -39.61
C GLY A 97 -36.51 15.12 -39.98
N SER A 98 -37.11 16.38 -39.84
CA SER A 98 -36.52 17.70 -40.19
C SER A 98 -36.16 18.45 -38.90
N GLY A 99 -35.98 17.61 -37.76
CA GLY A 99 -35.51 18.26 -36.51
C GLY A 99 -36.67 18.89 -35.73
N GLY A 100 -38.12 18.47 -36.11
CA GLY A 100 -39.31 18.95 -35.38
C GLY A 100 -40.35 17.83 -35.22
N TRP A 101 -41.58 18.20 -34.71
CA TRP A 101 -42.63 17.19 -34.43
C TRP A 101 -43.94 17.64 -35.08
N ASP A 102 -44.65 16.61 -35.63
CA ASP A 102 -46.02 16.87 -36.10
C ASP A 102 -47.03 16.29 -35.11
N LEU A 103 -47.98 17.25 -34.74
CA LEU A 103 -49.00 16.77 -33.78
C LEU A 103 -49.90 15.71 -34.43
N GLU A 104 -50.30 14.67 -33.49
CA GLU A 104 -51.27 13.68 -34.03
C GLU A 104 -52.46 14.40 -34.67
N THR A 105 -53.01 13.80 -35.73
CA THR A 105 -54.24 14.30 -36.38
C THR A 105 -55.13 13.11 -36.74
N ASN A 106 -56.45 13.18 -36.19
CA ASN A 106 -57.46 12.12 -36.42
C ASN A 106 -56.92 10.77 -35.93
N GLY A 107 -56.19 10.78 -34.78
CA GLY A 107 -55.76 9.52 -34.14
C GLY A 107 -54.55 8.92 -34.84
N SER A 108 -53.96 9.74 -35.75
CA SER A 108 -52.79 9.19 -36.47
C SER A 108 -51.56 10.05 -36.21
N CYS A 109 -50.40 9.33 -36.11
CA CYS A 109 -49.12 10.03 -35.93
C CYS A 109 -47.97 9.10 -36.36
N GLY A 110 -46.95 9.73 -37.26
CA GLY A 110 -45.71 8.98 -37.64
C GLY A 110 -46.05 7.67 -38.34
N GLY A 111 -47.22 7.66 -39.18
CA GLY A 111 -47.56 6.50 -40.03
C GLY A 111 -48.40 5.48 -39.27
N LEU A 112 -48.67 5.73 -37.99
CA LEU A 112 -49.55 4.80 -37.23
C LEU A 112 -50.92 5.44 -36.99
N THR A 113 -51.93 4.60 -37.21
CA THR A 113 -53.30 5.05 -36.92
C THR A 113 -53.92 4.15 -35.85
N THR A 114 -54.38 4.79 -34.75
CA THR A 114 -54.90 3.97 -33.62
C THR A 114 -56.42 3.84 -33.76
N GLY A 115 -57.07 3.10 -32.86
CA GLY A 115 -58.53 2.86 -32.88
C GLY A 115 -59.32 4.15 -32.62
N GLY A 116 -58.59 5.16 -32.26
CA GLY A 116 -59.27 6.43 -31.95
C GLY A 116 -59.53 7.28 -33.20
N ALA A 117 -59.19 6.75 -34.40
CA ALA A 117 -59.42 7.54 -35.63
C ALA A 117 -60.94 7.67 -35.89
N GLY A 118 -61.37 8.99 -36.07
CA GLY A 118 -62.77 9.27 -36.50
C GLY A 118 -63.73 9.22 -35.32
N ASN A 119 -63.10 9.24 -34.13
CA ASN A 119 -64.07 9.11 -33.02
C ASN A 119 -64.59 10.48 -32.56
N GLY A 120 -64.15 11.46 -33.50
CA GLY A 120 -64.76 12.81 -33.29
C GLY A 120 -64.13 13.54 -32.11
N GLU A 121 -63.04 12.87 -31.41
CA GLU A 121 -62.34 13.51 -30.27
C GLU A 121 -60.84 13.64 -30.55
N GLY A 122 -60.28 14.96 -30.24
CA GLY A 122 -58.82 15.16 -30.41
C GLY A 122 -58.49 15.97 -31.67
N PRO A 123 -57.32 16.25 -31.91
CA PRO A 123 -56.91 17.03 -33.11
C PRO A 123 -57.22 16.27 -34.40
N GLY A 124 -57.94 17.04 -35.35
CA GLY A 124 -58.20 16.45 -36.68
C GLY A 124 -59.34 15.44 -36.64
N GLY A 125 -60.13 15.38 -35.43
CA GLY A 125 -61.38 14.59 -35.44
C GLY A 125 -61.14 13.16 -34.91
N GLY A 126 -59.93 12.91 -34.24
CA GLY A 126 -59.63 11.61 -33.59
C GLY A 126 -58.53 11.78 -32.55
N GLU A 127 -58.47 10.73 -31.49
CA GLU A 127 -57.43 10.77 -30.43
C GLU A 127 -56.51 9.54 -30.57
N TYR A 128 -55.23 9.96 -30.49
CA TYR A 128 -54.27 8.83 -30.59
C TYR A 128 -54.39 7.93 -29.37
N TYR A 129 -54.37 8.52 -28.14
CA TYR A 129 -54.68 7.73 -26.92
C TYR A 129 -56.15 7.92 -26.56
N PHE A 130 -57.03 6.94 -27.04
CA PHE A 130 -58.48 7.26 -27.12
C PHE A 130 -59.21 6.61 -25.95
N GLN A 131 -58.53 5.80 -25.17
CA GLN A 131 -59.27 5.14 -24.09
C GLN A 131 -58.95 5.81 -22.75
N ASP A 132 -58.59 7.05 -22.89
CA ASP A 132 -58.46 7.80 -21.61
C ASP A 132 -59.84 8.13 -21.03
N GLN A 133 -60.73 7.11 -20.94
CA GLN A 133 -62.10 7.25 -20.40
C GLN A 133 -62.46 6.01 -19.59
N GLN A 134 -63.43 6.25 -18.73
CA GLN A 134 -64.20 5.12 -18.17
C GLN A 134 -65.50 4.90 -18.95
N VAL A 135 -65.79 3.66 -19.22
CA VAL A 135 -66.93 3.36 -20.12
C VAL A 135 -68.22 3.27 -19.29
N SER A 136 -68.17 2.91 -17.98
CA SER A 136 -69.40 2.82 -17.18
C SER A 136 -69.07 3.07 -15.70
N PRO A 137 -69.73 4.21 -15.15
CA PRO A 137 -70.43 5.27 -15.89
C PRO A 137 -69.47 6.06 -16.80
N SER A 138 -70.01 6.52 -17.88
CA SER A 138 -69.15 7.15 -18.90
C SER A 138 -68.51 8.44 -18.36
N HIS A 139 -67.05 8.38 -18.21
CA HIS A 139 -66.23 9.57 -17.90
C HIS A 139 -65.08 9.69 -18.90
N GLN A 140 -65.02 10.88 -19.47
CA GLN A 140 -64.02 11.04 -20.56
C GLN A 140 -62.93 12.03 -20.13
N GLU A 141 -61.75 11.89 -20.68
CA GLU A 141 -60.61 12.80 -20.47
C GLU A 141 -60.16 12.80 -19.00
N THR A 142 -59.67 11.71 -18.63
CA THR A 142 -59.49 11.48 -17.18
C THR A 142 -58.03 11.75 -16.79
N SER A 143 -57.33 12.27 -17.64
CA SER A 143 -55.90 12.43 -17.33
C SER A 143 -55.67 13.57 -16.34
N PHE A 144 -54.64 13.33 -15.38
CA PHE A 144 -54.18 14.40 -14.48
C PHE A 144 -52.96 15.11 -15.04
N GLY A 145 -52.35 14.59 -16.20
CA GLY A 145 -51.33 15.42 -16.89
C GLY A 145 -49.93 14.86 -16.66
N ALA A 146 -49.73 13.85 -15.67
CA ALA A 146 -48.38 13.27 -15.48
C ALA A 146 -48.20 12.02 -16.36
N LEU A 147 -46.97 12.01 -16.89
CA LEU A 147 -46.66 10.87 -17.79
C LEU A 147 -45.31 10.29 -17.38
N ALA A 148 -45.15 8.94 -17.65
CA ALA A 148 -43.81 8.32 -17.59
C ALA A 148 -43.66 7.31 -18.74
N GLN A 149 -42.53 7.53 -19.45
CA GLN A 149 -42.20 6.59 -20.55
C GLN A 149 -40.79 6.06 -20.33
N VAL A 150 -40.77 4.68 -20.17
CA VAL A 150 -39.45 4.03 -20.09
C VAL A 150 -38.98 3.66 -21.50
N ALA A 151 -37.77 4.14 -21.81
CA ALA A 151 -37.26 3.86 -23.17
C ALA A 151 -37.36 2.36 -23.48
N GLY A 152 -38.01 2.00 -24.64
CA GLY A 152 -38.08 0.58 -25.07
C GLY A 152 -39.37 -0.09 -24.57
N ALA A 153 -40.00 0.57 -23.61
CA ALA A 153 -41.27 -0.04 -23.17
C ALA A 153 -42.43 0.33 -24.10
N PRO A 154 -43.39 -0.60 -24.22
CA PRO A 154 -44.45 -0.44 -25.22
C PRO A 154 -45.56 0.50 -24.73
N ASP A 155 -45.54 0.89 -23.44
CA ASP A 155 -46.68 1.67 -22.93
C ASP A 155 -46.17 2.98 -22.30
N VAL A 156 -47.03 3.94 -22.38
CA VAL A 156 -46.81 5.17 -21.59
C VAL A 156 -47.81 5.16 -20.42
N VAL A 157 -47.29 5.60 -19.26
CA VAL A 157 -48.15 5.62 -18.06
C VAL A 157 -48.64 7.06 -17.81
N ALA A 158 -49.95 7.07 -17.38
CA ALA A 158 -50.50 8.41 -17.07
C ALA A 158 -51.28 8.36 -15.77
N SER A 159 -51.03 9.41 -15.07
CA SER A 159 -51.94 9.54 -13.92
C SER A 159 -53.35 9.95 -14.37
N ILE A 160 -54.38 9.26 -13.68
CA ILE A 160 -55.74 9.49 -14.21
C ILE A 160 -56.74 9.33 -13.05
N PHE A 161 -57.92 10.00 -13.23
CA PHE A 161 -59.02 9.54 -12.36
C PHE A 161 -59.88 8.50 -13.08
N ASN A 162 -60.32 7.64 -12.31
CA ASN A 162 -61.09 6.46 -12.77
C ASN A 162 -60.21 5.49 -13.55
N PRO A 163 -59.16 4.96 -12.92
CA PRO A 163 -58.19 4.14 -13.66
C PRO A 163 -58.69 2.71 -13.88
N VAL A 164 -59.79 2.32 -13.15
CA VAL A 164 -60.31 0.94 -13.34
C VAL A 164 -61.80 1.05 -13.69
N GLU A 165 -62.36 0.00 -14.44
CA GLU A 165 -63.79 -0.03 -14.83
C GLU A 165 -64.65 -0.49 -13.65
N GLY A 166 -65.88 0.16 -13.55
CA GLY A 166 -66.80 -0.28 -12.46
C GLY A 166 -67.77 0.85 -12.10
N ALA A 167 -69.04 0.46 -11.90
CA ALA A 167 -70.12 1.45 -11.64
C ALA A 167 -69.88 2.17 -10.30
N ASN A 168 -68.98 1.63 -9.42
CA ASN A 168 -68.77 2.28 -8.11
C ASN A 168 -67.38 2.91 -8.02
N ALA A 169 -66.65 2.90 -9.12
CA ALA A 169 -65.31 3.53 -9.14
C ALA A 169 -65.38 4.95 -9.70
N VAL A 170 -66.02 5.84 -8.96
CA VAL A 170 -66.40 7.14 -9.60
C VAL A 170 -65.58 8.25 -8.96
N SER A 171 -64.94 8.01 -7.75
CA SER A 171 -64.15 9.11 -7.15
C SER A 171 -62.75 8.59 -6.81
N ASP A 172 -62.13 7.84 -7.76
CA ASP A 172 -60.80 7.26 -7.45
C ASP A 172 -59.74 7.81 -8.42
N GLY A 173 -58.53 7.72 -7.99
CA GLY A 173 -57.37 8.16 -8.82
C GLY A 173 -56.29 7.08 -8.85
N GLY A 174 -55.63 7.01 -9.94
CA GLY A 174 -54.51 6.05 -10.06
C GLY A 174 -53.79 6.25 -11.40
N PHE A 175 -53.40 5.14 -11.94
CA PHE A 175 -52.60 5.21 -13.18
C PHE A 175 -53.19 4.28 -14.24
N LYS A 176 -53.02 4.75 -15.54
CA LYS A 176 -53.33 3.85 -16.66
C LYS A 176 -52.14 3.80 -17.62
N TRP A 177 -52.05 2.60 -18.21
CA TRP A 177 -51.00 2.40 -19.23
C TRP A 177 -51.65 2.36 -20.62
N TYR A 178 -50.95 3.16 -21.49
CA TYR A 178 -51.48 3.21 -22.88
C TYR A 178 -50.41 2.67 -23.83
N ASN A 179 -50.90 1.71 -24.67
CA ASN A 179 -49.96 1.17 -25.68
C ASN A 179 -49.59 2.24 -26.74
N ASN A 180 -48.25 2.44 -26.94
CA ASN A 180 -47.78 3.55 -27.80
C ASN A 180 -48.08 3.27 -29.26
N ARG A 181 -48.38 2.06 -29.59
CA ARG A 181 -48.64 1.76 -31.02
C ARG A 181 -50.14 1.77 -31.32
N THR A 182 -50.97 1.27 -30.30
CA THR A 182 -52.40 1.11 -30.65
C THR A 182 -53.22 2.22 -29.99
N GLY A 183 -52.68 2.86 -28.99
CA GLY A 183 -53.42 3.94 -28.29
C GLY A 183 -54.42 3.38 -27.29
N THR A 184 -54.50 2.01 -27.11
CA THR A 184 -55.47 1.38 -26.19
C THR A 184 -54.88 1.30 -24.78
N THR A 185 -55.74 1.19 -23.79
CA THR A 185 -55.31 1.00 -22.40
C THR A 185 -54.92 -0.47 -22.20
N THR A 186 -53.80 -0.72 -21.61
CA THR A 186 -53.37 -2.12 -21.40
C THR A 186 -53.61 -2.54 -19.96
N ARG A 187 -53.55 -1.49 -19.05
CA ARG A 187 -53.79 -1.84 -17.64
C ARG A 187 -54.12 -0.56 -16.86
N GLY A 188 -54.84 -0.79 -15.72
CA GLY A 188 -55.18 0.31 -14.78
C GLY A 188 -54.88 -0.10 -13.34
N TYR A 189 -54.43 0.92 -12.60
CA TYR A 189 -54.16 0.66 -11.17
C TYR A 189 -54.76 1.78 -10.32
N ARG A 190 -55.52 1.28 -9.38
CA ARG A 190 -56.16 2.26 -8.47
C ARG A 190 -55.25 2.52 -7.26
N VAL A 191 -54.92 3.82 -7.01
CA VAL A 191 -54.05 4.20 -5.86
C VAL A 191 -54.94 4.63 -4.69
N PHE A 192 -55.98 5.33 -5.05
CA PHE A 192 -56.89 5.67 -3.93
C PHE A 192 -58.33 5.68 -4.45
N ASP A 193 -59.33 5.50 -3.42
CA ASP A 193 -60.78 5.70 -3.57
C ASP A 193 -61.25 6.83 -2.64
N ALA A 194 -61.77 7.93 -3.33
CA ALA A 194 -62.03 9.13 -2.49
C ALA A 194 -63.53 9.22 -2.20
N SER A 195 -64.31 8.10 -2.29
CA SER A 195 -65.76 8.16 -2.02
C SER A 195 -66.00 8.56 -0.56
N GLY A 196 -66.56 9.77 -0.40
CA GLY A 196 -66.97 10.18 0.95
C GLY A 196 -65.83 10.89 1.71
N ASP A 197 -64.63 11.14 1.01
CA ASP A 197 -63.52 11.81 1.71
C ASP A 197 -63.03 13.01 0.88
N PRO A 198 -63.41 14.23 1.25
CA PRO A 198 -63.07 15.43 0.48
C PRO A 198 -61.59 15.80 0.62
N ALA A 199 -60.80 15.04 1.54
CA ALA A 199 -59.35 15.32 1.72
C ALA A 199 -58.52 14.71 0.60
N LEU A 200 -59.14 13.87 -0.26
CA LEU A 200 -58.36 13.14 -1.27
C LEU A 200 -58.70 13.65 -2.67
N PHE A 201 -59.00 14.98 -2.90
CA PHE A 201 -59.09 15.82 -4.13
C PHE A 201 -59.86 15.09 -5.23
N GLU A 202 -60.50 13.92 -5.00
CA GLU A 202 -61.37 13.15 -5.93
C GLU A 202 -60.88 13.28 -7.37
N LYS A 203 -61.65 13.96 -8.35
CA LYS A 203 -61.30 13.98 -9.79
C LYS A 203 -60.57 15.29 -10.12
N ALA A 204 -60.22 16.05 -9.25
CA ALA A 204 -59.69 17.40 -9.53
C ALA A 204 -58.21 17.33 -9.92
N ASN A 205 -57.24 16.62 -9.47
CA ASN A 205 -55.80 16.45 -9.76
C ASN A 205 -55.08 15.95 -8.51
N GLY A 206 -55.46 14.88 -7.95
CA GLY A 206 -55.02 14.41 -6.61
C GLY A 206 -53.74 13.59 -6.70
N LEU A 207 -53.22 13.39 -7.94
CA LEU A 207 -51.96 12.61 -8.00
C LEU A 207 -50.94 13.37 -8.86
N GLY A 208 -49.69 13.41 -8.37
CA GLY A 208 -48.57 14.11 -9.05
C GLY A 208 -47.87 13.20 -10.06
N ASP A 209 -46.50 13.51 -10.33
CA ASP A 209 -45.77 12.86 -11.42
C ASP A 209 -45.40 11.42 -11.03
N VAL A 210 -45.28 10.58 -12.15
CA VAL A 210 -44.79 9.19 -11.99
C VAL A 210 -43.37 9.09 -12.55
N GLU A 211 -42.46 8.39 -11.63
CA GLU A 211 -41.07 8.23 -12.12
C GLU A 211 -40.65 6.76 -12.01
N PRO A 212 -40.26 6.26 -13.18
CA PRO A 212 -39.76 4.86 -13.13
C PRO A 212 -38.43 4.77 -12.37
N LEU A 213 -38.30 3.83 -11.34
CA LEU A 213 -37.01 3.59 -10.65
C LEU A 213 -36.29 2.38 -11.29
N CYS A 214 -34.98 2.58 -11.65
CA CYS A 214 -34.23 1.38 -12.08
C CYS A 214 -33.51 0.76 -10.86
N PRO A 215 -33.63 -0.65 -10.73
CA PRO A 215 -32.83 -1.16 -9.61
C PRO A 215 -31.32 -0.96 -9.85
N LEU A 216 -30.63 -0.59 -8.76
CA LEU A 216 -29.15 -0.48 -8.85
C LEU A 216 -28.55 -1.81 -9.36
N ALA A 217 -27.56 -1.67 -10.23
CA ALA A 217 -26.84 -2.91 -10.62
C ALA A 217 -26.33 -3.68 -9.38
N PRO A 218 -26.63 -5.03 -9.41
CA PRO A 218 -26.32 -5.84 -8.21
C PRO A 218 -24.80 -5.98 -8.00
N LEU A 219 -24.45 -6.17 -6.71
CA LEU A 219 -23.05 -6.46 -6.34
C LEU A 219 -22.85 -7.97 -6.19
N GLU A 220 -21.55 -8.29 -6.50
CA GLU A 220 -21.19 -9.72 -6.29
C GLU A 220 -19.83 -9.80 -5.57
N ILE A 221 -19.79 -10.62 -4.44
CA ILE A 221 -18.50 -10.80 -3.73
C ILE A 221 -18.30 -12.30 -3.49
N GLY A 222 -17.07 -12.72 -3.41
CA GLY A 222 -16.75 -14.14 -3.16
C GLY A 222 -15.42 -14.52 -3.83
N ASN A 223 -15.24 -15.85 -3.84
CA ASN A 223 -14.08 -16.36 -4.61
C ASN A 223 -13.93 -17.87 -4.38
N ARG A 224 -13.07 -18.21 -3.34
CA ARG A 224 -12.74 -19.65 -3.38
C ARG A 224 -12.32 -20.12 -1.99
N VAL A 225 -12.76 -21.34 -1.55
CA VAL A 225 -12.16 -22.08 -0.43
C VAL A 225 -11.27 -23.20 -0.98
N TRP A 226 -9.98 -23.18 -0.48
CA TRP A 226 -9.06 -24.11 -1.17
C TRP A 226 -8.18 -24.80 -0.13
N GLN A 227 -7.60 -25.92 -0.66
CA GLN A 227 -6.61 -26.63 0.18
C GLN A 227 -5.21 -26.03 0.01
N ASP A 228 -4.76 -25.57 1.12
CA ASP A 228 -3.41 -25.00 1.13
C ASP A 228 -2.39 -26.11 1.42
N THR A 229 -1.94 -26.78 0.48
CA THR A 229 -1.19 -28.04 0.67
C THR A 229 0.20 -27.76 1.24
N ASN A 230 0.63 -26.56 1.05
CA ASN A 230 1.99 -26.33 1.60
C ASN A 230 1.94 -25.37 2.79
N GLY A 231 0.77 -24.95 3.14
CA GLY A 231 0.52 -24.19 4.41
C GLY A 231 1.05 -22.77 4.35
N ASP A 232 1.30 -22.23 3.15
CA ASP A 232 1.92 -20.89 3.13
C ASP A 232 0.83 -19.80 3.03
N GLY A 233 -0.48 -20.24 2.98
CA GLY A 233 -1.59 -19.24 3.05
C GLY A 233 -1.76 -18.52 1.70
N VAL A 234 -1.01 -18.99 0.64
CA VAL A 234 -1.08 -18.38 -0.70
C VAL A 234 -1.51 -19.47 -1.69
N GLN A 235 -2.47 -19.04 -2.50
CA GLN A 235 -2.97 -20.01 -3.49
C GLN A 235 -1.93 -20.27 -4.59
N GLY A 236 -1.57 -21.61 -4.83
CA GLY A 236 -0.69 -22.03 -5.93
C GLY A 236 -1.48 -22.80 -7.00
N PRO A 237 -0.90 -22.90 -8.23
CA PRO A 237 -1.59 -23.51 -9.38
C PRO A 237 -1.97 -24.97 -9.10
N ALA A 238 -1.36 -25.62 -8.08
CA ALA A 238 -1.67 -27.06 -7.91
C ALA A 238 -2.52 -27.26 -6.65
N GLU A 239 -2.98 -26.19 -6.06
CA GLU A 239 -3.77 -26.39 -4.83
C GLU A 239 -5.27 -26.44 -5.19
N PRO A 240 -5.90 -27.64 -4.80
CA PRO A 240 -7.30 -27.86 -5.18
C PRO A 240 -8.27 -27.06 -4.30
N GLY A 241 -9.50 -26.81 -4.86
CA GLY A 241 -10.57 -26.18 -4.05
C GLY A 241 -11.24 -27.21 -3.14
N ILE A 242 -11.87 -26.68 -2.13
CA ILE A 242 -12.62 -27.60 -1.27
C ILE A 242 -14.12 -27.35 -1.50
N ASP A 243 -14.85 -28.37 -2.07
CA ASP A 243 -16.30 -28.22 -2.35
C ASP A 243 -17.11 -28.71 -1.15
N GLY A 244 -18.37 -28.17 -1.08
CA GLY A 244 -19.32 -28.66 -0.05
C GLY A 244 -19.20 -27.86 1.26
N VAL A 245 -18.35 -26.80 1.23
CA VAL A 245 -18.23 -25.96 2.45
C VAL A 245 -19.33 -24.89 2.46
N THR A 246 -20.09 -24.86 3.59
CA THR A 246 -21.08 -23.78 3.73
C THR A 246 -20.39 -22.45 4.07
N VAL A 247 -20.77 -21.40 3.27
CA VAL A 247 -20.25 -20.02 3.51
C VAL A 247 -21.46 -19.09 3.71
N GLU A 248 -21.31 -18.25 4.77
CA GLU A 248 -22.46 -17.37 5.08
C GLU A 248 -22.05 -15.89 5.03
N LEU A 249 -23.10 -15.08 4.71
CA LEU A 249 -22.87 -13.61 4.71
C LEU A 249 -23.75 -12.97 5.78
N TYR A 250 -23.04 -12.21 6.68
CA TYR A 250 -23.78 -11.49 7.74
C TYR A 250 -23.71 -9.97 7.50
N ARG A 251 -24.91 -9.42 7.90
CA ARG A 251 -24.97 -7.94 7.93
C ARG A 251 -25.45 -7.49 9.31
N ASP A 252 -24.42 -6.74 9.99
CA ASP A 252 -24.71 -6.23 11.34
C ASP A 252 -25.14 -7.37 12.26
N GLY A 253 -24.44 -8.51 11.95
CA GLY A 253 -24.66 -9.63 12.91
C GLY A 253 -25.83 -10.51 12.47
N VAL A 254 -26.51 -10.13 11.43
CA VAL A 254 -27.69 -10.93 11.02
C VAL A 254 -27.34 -11.68 9.73
N LEU A 255 -27.71 -12.89 9.66
CA LEU A 255 -27.44 -13.68 8.45
C LEU A 255 -28.33 -13.20 7.28
N VAL A 256 -27.67 -12.86 6.19
CA VAL A 256 -28.49 -12.26 5.09
C VAL A 256 -28.26 -13.08 3.82
N GLY A 257 -27.27 -14.04 3.88
CA GLY A 257 -27.03 -14.91 2.70
C GLY A 257 -26.26 -16.16 3.12
N SER A 258 -26.55 -17.25 2.28
CA SER A 258 -25.80 -18.52 2.50
C SER A 258 -25.61 -19.24 1.16
N THR A 259 -24.42 -19.78 1.06
CA THR A 259 -24.15 -20.58 -0.16
C THR A 259 -23.16 -21.70 0.20
N VAL A 260 -23.00 -22.72 -0.75
CA VAL A 260 -22.06 -23.85 -0.54
C VAL A 260 -21.04 -23.87 -1.68
N THR A 261 -19.76 -24.01 -1.26
CA THR A 261 -18.73 -23.96 -2.31
C THR A 261 -18.93 -25.12 -3.29
N ALA A 262 -18.68 -24.86 -4.58
CA ALA A 262 -18.75 -25.86 -5.67
C ALA A 262 -17.74 -25.47 -6.75
N ASN A 263 -17.57 -26.46 -7.75
CA ASN A 263 -16.69 -26.19 -8.92
C ASN A 263 -15.29 -25.78 -8.48
N GLY A 264 -14.77 -26.61 -7.62
CA GLY A 264 -13.37 -26.35 -7.24
C GLY A 264 -13.26 -25.35 -6.07
N GLY A 265 -14.33 -25.25 -5.22
CA GLY A 265 -14.25 -24.49 -3.95
C GLY A 265 -14.82 -23.07 -4.13
N GLU A 266 -15.43 -22.82 -5.24
CA GLU A 266 -15.91 -21.45 -5.48
C GLU A 266 -17.22 -21.18 -4.72
N TYR A 267 -17.28 -19.88 -4.30
CA TYR A 267 -18.55 -19.38 -3.74
C TYR A 267 -18.73 -17.91 -4.11
N LEU A 268 -19.99 -17.51 -4.17
CA LEU A 268 -20.23 -16.07 -4.38
C LEU A 268 -21.55 -15.67 -3.72
N PHE A 269 -21.60 -14.40 -3.32
CA PHE A 269 -22.86 -13.79 -2.86
C PHE A 269 -23.34 -12.72 -3.84
N ASN A 270 -24.63 -12.92 -4.27
CA ASN A 270 -25.33 -11.93 -5.10
C ASN A 270 -26.82 -11.90 -4.76
N ASP A 271 -27.61 -11.24 -5.69
CA ASP A 271 -29.04 -11.02 -5.35
C ASP A 271 -29.79 -12.34 -5.26
N SER A 272 -29.19 -13.33 -5.82
CA SER A 272 -29.94 -14.60 -5.83
C SER A 272 -29.82 -15.33 -4.49
N ASN A 273 -28.70 -15.05 -3.76
CA ASN A 273 -28.57 -15.87 -2.52
C ASN A 273 -28.35 -14.98 -1.30
N VAL A 274 -28.52 -13.73 -1.54
CA VAL A 274 -28.61 -12.83 -0.38
C VAL A 274 -30.07 -12.40 -0.22
N ASN A 275 -30.82 -13.26 0.29
CA ASN A 275 -32.29 -13.06 0.33
C ASN A 275 -32.86 -13.59 1.65
N GLN A 276 -32.04 -13.64 2.62
CA GLN A 276 -32.55 -14.10 3.94
C GLN A 276 -32.80 -12.89 4.85
N ASN A 277 -33.65 -13.11 5.82
CA ASN A 277 -33.97 -12.09 6.84
C ASN A 277 -34.20 -10.72 6.21
N ASP A 278 -35.02 -10.74 5.05
CA ASP A 278 -35.55 -9.55 4.35
C ASP A 278 -34.46 -8.84 3.55
N ALA A 279 -33.40 -9.60 3.41
CA ALA A 279 -32.36 -8.97 2.56
C ALA A 279 -32.74 -9.13 1.08
N ASN A 280 -32.48 -8.06 0.28
CA ASN A 280 -32.68 -8.10 -1.18
C ASN A 280 -31.38 -7.71 -1.90
N GLY A 281 -30.36 -8.50 -1.67
CA GLY A 281 -29.04 -8.24 -2.31
C GLY A 281 -28.09 -7.51 -1.36
N ILE A 282 -26.93 -7.33 -1.89
CA ILE A 282 -25.92 -6.56 -1.12
C ILE A 282 -26.16 -5.06 -1.37
N VAL A 283 -26.13 -4.23 -0.29
CA VAL A 283 -26.50 -2.82 -0.42
C VAL A 283 -25.24 -2.00 -0.72
N ALA A 284 -25.29 -1.31 -1.86
CA ALA A 284 -24.12 -0.49 -2.26
C ALA A 284 -23.94 0.69 -1.31
N GLY A 285 -22.68 0.91 -0.87
CA GLY A 285 -22.31 2.13 -0.09
C GLY A 285 -22.66 1.95 1.39
N LEU A 286 -23.15 0.78 1.72
CA LEU A 286 -23.54 0.64 3.13
C LEU A 286 -22.29 0.49 4.02
N CYS A 287 -22.27 1.52 5.05
CA CYS A 287 -21.11 1.49 5.96
C CYS A 287 -21.58 1.81 7.38
N GLY A 288 -20.83 1.21 8.35
CA GLY A 288 -21.10 1.56 9.76
C GLY A 288 -20.48 2.90 10.15
N PRO A 289 -20.65 3.34 11.37
CA PRO A 289 -20.05 4.60 11.84
C PRO A 289 -18.53 4.63 11.60
N ASN A 290 -18.14 5.83 10.93
CA ASN A 290 -16.71 6.09 10.65
C ASN A 290 -16.17 5.16 9.58
N GLY A 291 -17.07 4.56 8.82
CA GLY A 291 -16.59 3.77 7.65
C GLY A 291 -16.37 2.30 8.05
N ALA A 292 -16.92 1.83 9.21
CA ALA A 292 -16.66 0.44 9.64
C ALA A 292 -17.41 -0.55 8.75
N ALA A 293 -16.71 -1.72 8.61
CA ALA A 293 -17.34 -2.79 7.79
C ALA A 293 -18.63 -3.29 8.46
N VAL A 294 -19.60 -3.54 7.67
CA VAL A 294 -20.89 -4.03 8.24
C VAL A 294 -21.14 -5.46 7.75
N TYR A 295 -20.51 -5.84 6.61
CA TYR A 295 -20.71 -7.22 6.14
C TYR A 295 -19.54 -8.09 6.58
N GLU A 296 -19.95 -9.35 6.91
CA GLU A 296 -18.92 -10.37 7.23
C GLU A 296 -19.20 -11.66 6.45
N ILE A 297 -18.08 -12.14 5.86
CA ILE A 297 -18.19 -13.51 5.29
C ILE A 297 -17.70 -14.52 6.33
N ARG A 298 -18.56 -15.55 6.51
CA ARG A 298 -18.16 -16.53 7.55
C ARG A 298 -18.26 -17.94 6.98
N ILE A 299 -17.19 -18.69 7.35
CA ILE A 299 -17.35 -20.14 7.25
C ILE A 299 -17.61 -20.72 8.65
N PRO A 300 -18.85 -21.01 8.83
CA PRO A 300 -19.17 -21.46 10.20
C PRO A 300 -18.59 -22.85 10.50
N ASN A 301 -18.29 -23.02 11.89
CA ASN A 301 -17.70 -24.29 12.34
C ASN A 301 -16.52 -24.73 11.48
N ALA A 302 -15.73 -23.72 11.25
CA ALA A 302 -14.51 -24.00 10.44
C ALA A 302 -13.48 -24.78 11.25
N ALA A 303 -13.60 -24.79 12.56
CA ALA A 303 -12.72 -25.56 13.46
C ALA A 303 -13.56 -26.13 14.62
N GLY A 304 -12.85 -26.95 15.49
CA GLY A 304 -13.54 -27.46 16.70
C GLY A 304 -14.24 -28.80 16.41
N THR A 305 -15.02 -29.28 17.44
CA THR A 305 -15.58 -30.66 17.37
C THR A 305 -16.78 -30.71 16.42
N SER A 306 -17.31 -29.51 16.10
CA SER A 306 -18.47 -29.52 15.17
C SER A 306 -18.04 -29.03 13.79
N GLN A 307 -16.76 -29.28 13.51
CA GLN A 307 -16.22 -28.81 12.22
C GLN A 307 -17.01 -29.45 11.06
N GLN A 308 -17.23 -28.54 10.01
CA GLN A 308 -17.94 -29.06 8.83
C GLN A 308 -17.21 -30.25 8.21
N ALA A 309 -17.91 -31.22 7.72
CA ALA A 309 -17.35 -32.50 7.22
C ALA A 309 -16.31 -32.25 6.12
N PRO A 310 -16.61 -31.29 5.17
CA PRO A 310 -15.62 -31.09 4.09
C PRO A 310 -14.30 -30.50 4.63
N LEU A 311 -14.33 -30.08 5.85
CA LEU A 311 -13.08 -29.45 6.37
C LEU A 311 -12.43 -30.38 7.39
N ALA A 312 -12.93 -31.62 7.40
CA ALA A 312 -12.34 -32.55 8.38
C ALA A 312 -10.85 -32.78 8.06
N GLY A 313 -9.96 -32.62 9.18
CA GLY A 313 -8.52 -32.88 8.98
C GLY A 313 -7.78 -31.63 8.50
N PHE A 314 -8.51 -30.49 8.39
CA PHE A 314 -7.85 -29.26 7.91
C PHE A 314 -7.95 -28.18 9.01
N SER A 315 -6.93 -27.35 9.02
CA SER A 315 -6.99 -26.11 9.83
C SER A 315 -6.81 -24.88 8.93
N LEU A 316 -7.51 -23.81 9.45
CA LEU A 316 -7.43 -22.57 8.66
C LEU A 316 -5.98 -22.10 8.54
N THR A 317 -5.56 -21.75 7.27
CA THR A 317 -4.17 -21.25 7.09
C THR A 317 -4.07 -19.77 7.48
N GLN A 318 -2.89 -19.27 7.51
CA GLN A 318 -2.67 -17.86 7.90
C GLN A 318 -3.28 -16.89 6.89
N ALA A 319 -3.82 -15.82 7.48
CA ALA A 319 -4.47 -14.81 6.62
C ALA A 319 -3.43 -13.79 6.10
N ASN A 320 -3.58 -13.28 4.85
CA ASN A 320 -2.89 -12.11 4.24
C ASN A 320 -1.37 -12.36 4.19
N ASN A 321 -0.93 -13.55 3.74
CA ASN A 321 0.50 -13.93 3.80
C ASN A 321 1.17 -13.78 2.43
N GLY A 322 0.62 -13.12 1.47
CA GLY A 322 1.26 -12.91 0.14
C GLY A 322 1.77 -11.48 0.02
N GLY A 323 3.13 -11.24 0.04
CA GLY A 323 3.74 -9.88 -0.04
C GLY A 323 4.01 -9.48 -1.50
N ALA A 324 3.53 -10.33 -2.52
CA ALA A 324 3.78 -10.03 -3.95
C ALA A 324 2.75 -9.04 -4.50
N VAL A 325 3.02 -8.40 -5.74
CA VAL A 325 2.21 -7.41 -6.49
C VAL A 325 0.91 -8.08 -6.96
N ASN A 326 0.12 -8.68 -6.00
CA ASN A 326 -1.24 -9.23 -6.14
C ASN A 326 -1.53 -10.22 -5.01
N GLY A 327 -0.67 -10.08 -4.14
CA GLY A 327 -0.82 -10.94 -2.96
C GLY A 327 -2.24 -10.97 -2.42
N ALA A 328 -2.91 -9.83 -2.54
CA ALA A 328 -4.30 -9.76 -1.99
C ALA A 328 -5.27 -10.58 -2.84
N LEU A 329 -4.88 -10.91 -4.12
CA LEU A 329 -5.78 -11.68 -5.01
C LEU A 329 -5.68 -13.18 -4.73
N ARG A 330 -4.66 -13.57 -4.05
CA ARG A 330 -4.52 -15.04 -3.99
C ARG A 330 -4.20 -15.47 -2.56
N ASP A 331 -4.20 -14.57 -1.62
CA ASP A 331 -3.87 -15.03 -0.25
C ASP A 331 -5.17 -15.22 0.54
N SER A 332 -5.08 -16.04 1.46
CA SER A 332 -6.26 -16.29 2.33
C SER A 332 -6.60 -15.05 3.15
N ASN A 333 -7.99 -14.82 3.31
CA ASN A 333 -8.38 -13.54 3.97
C ASN A 333 -8.81 -13.81 5.41
N GLY A 334 -9.37 -15.01 5.64
CA GLY A 334 -10.14 -15.24 6.88
C GLY A 334 -9.22 -15.50 8.07
N ALA A 335 -9.71 -15.06 9.20
CA ALA A 335 -9.09 -15.42 10.50
C ALA A 335 -10.14 -16.10 11.39
N LEU A 336 -9.56 -16.95 12.33
CA LEU A 336 -10.51 -17.68 13.20
C LEU A 336 -11.05 -16.74 14.29
N VAL A 337 -12.28 -16.61 14.47
CA VAL A 337 -13.00 -16.01 15.61
C VAL A 337 -13.90 -17.08 16.22
N GLY A 338 -13.45 -17.49 17.45
CA GLY A 338 -14.07 -18.75 17.92
C GLY A 338 -13.80 -19.91 16.96
N ASP A 339 -14.94 -20.63 16.58
CA ASP A 339 -14.73 -21.78 15.65
C ASP A 339 -15.05 -21.36 14.21
N ASP A 340 -15.32 -20.10 13.97
CA ASP A 340 -15.66 -19.66 12.60
C ASP A 340 -14.44 -18.98 11.94
N ALA A 341 -14.33 -19.22 10.63
CA ALA A 341 -13.41 -18.37 9.83
C ALA A 341 -14.15 -17.15 9.29
N LEU A 342 -13.51 -15.99 9.64
CA LEU A 342 -14.31 -14.77 9.42
C LEU A 342 -13.45 -13.72 8.69
N TYR A 343 -14.15 -13.07 7.72
CA TYR A 343 -13.52 -11.89 7.09
C TYR A 343 -14.53 -10.74 7.02
N SER A 344 -13.97 -9.51 7.44
CA SER A 344 -14.83 -8.30 7.33
C SER A 344 -14.63 -7.62 5.96
N VAL A 345 -15.78 -7.47 5.27
CA VAL A 345 -15.70 -6.85 3.93
C VAL A 345 -15.56 -5.33 4.07
N PRO A 346 -14.47 -4.83 3.50
CA PRO A 346 -14.26 -3.38 3.63
C PRO A 346 -15.34 -2.57 2.89
N CYS A 347 -15.60 -1.44 3.52
CA CYS A 347 -16.65 -0.56 2.95
C CYS A 347 -16.26 -0.11 1.54
N SER A 348 -15.03 0.10 1.37
CA SER A 348 -14.58 0.57 0.03
C SER A 348 -14.89 -0.46 -1.06
N ASP A 349 -15.04 -1.66 -0.65
CA ASP A 349 -15.33 -2.71 -1.66
C ASP A 349 -16.82 -2.73 -2.02
N LEU A 350 -17.57 -1.80 -1.30
CA LEU A 350 -19.03 -1.73 -1.61
C LEU A 350 -19.40 -0.35 -2.13
N ALA A 351 -18.47 0.40 -2.69
CA ALA A 351 -18.56 1.87 -2.87
C ALA A 351 -19.61 2.21 -3.92
N ALA A 352 -19.85 1.22 -4.91
CA ALA A 352 -20.88 1.63 -5.90
C ALA A 352 -21.60 0.39 -6.43
N ALA A 353 -22.85 0.66 -6.83
CA ALA A 353 -23.62 -0.44 -7.46
C ALA A 353 -22.87 -0.99 -8.68
N GLY A 354 -22.91 -2.42 -8.80
CA GLY A 354 -22.34 -3.08 -10.01
C GLY A 354 -20.89 -3.50 -9.79
N PHE A 355 -20.27 -3.24 -8.58
CA PHE A 355 -18.88 -3.67 -8.31
C PHE A 355 -18.83 -5.14 -7.90
N ASN A 356 -17.92 -5.84 -8.62
CA ASN A 356 -17.68 -7.25 -8.26
C ASN A 356 -16.27 -7.40 -7.66
N ASN A 357 -16.30 -8.04 -6.52
CA ASN A 357 -14.99 -8.29 -5.90
C ASN A 357 -14.85 -9.77 -5.56
N HIS A 358 -13.84 -10.37 -6.19
CA HIS A 358 -13.65 -11.82 -5.98
C HIS A 358 -12.26 -12.09 -5.41
N THR A 359 -11.99 -11.33 -4.43
CA THR A 359 -10.63 -11.53 -3.85
C THR A 359 -10.78 -12.13 -2.44
N TYR A 360 -11.99 -12.45 -2.07
CA TYR A 360 -12.16 -12.97 -0.70
C TYR A 360 -12.10 -14.51 -0.71
N ASP A 361 -10.95 -15.01 -0.16
CA ASP A 361 -10.70 -16.46 -0.24
C ASP A 361 -10.33 -16.99 1.15
N PHE A 362 -10.54 -18.29 1.38
CA PHE A 362 -10.15 -18.97 2.63
C PHE A 362 -9.35 -20.24 2.30
N GLY A 363 -8.07 -20.24 2.93
CA GLY A 363 -7.23 -21.44 2.70
C GLY A 363 -7.22 -22.33 3.95
N PHE A 364 -7.29 -23.72 3.66
CA PHE A 364 -7.20 -24.70 4.77
C PHE A 364 -6.06 -25.68 4.50
N THR A 365 -5.31 -25.87 5.61
CA THR A 365 -4.17 -26.79 5.45
C THR A 365 -4.40 -28.01 6.34
N ALA A 366 -3.84 -29.19 5.89
CA ALA A 366 -4.00 -30.44 6.68
C ALA A 366 -3.62 -30.19 8.15
N ALA A 367 -4.59 -30.60 9.05
CA ALA A 367 -4.40 -30.49 10.51
C ALA A 367 -3.21 -31.36 10.93
N GLY A 368 -2.03 -30.63 11.62
CA GLY A 368 -0.85 -31.40 12.11
C GLY A 368 0.41 -31.07 11.30
N VAL A 369 0.39 -30.19 10.18
CA VAL A 369 1.68 -29.76 9.56
C VAL A 369 2.31 -28.65 10.41
N GLU A 370 3.11 -29.06 11.45
CA GLU A 370 3.82 -28.10 12.32
C GLU A 370 4.90 -27.35 11.51
N ARG A 371 4.74 -25.96 11.43
CA ARG A 371 5.68 -25.09 10.67
C ARG A 371 6.88 -24.73 11.56
N VAL A 372 7.91 -24.39 10.78
CA VAL A 372 9.13 -24.04 11.54
C VAL A 372 9.59 -22.64 11.12
N ALA A 373 10.45 -22.06 11.90
CA ALA A 373 10.97 -20.72 11.58
C ALA A 373 12.48 -20.68 11.89
N ILE A 374 13.15 -19.70 11.14
CA ILE A 374 14.60 -19.56 11.38
C ILE A 374 14.95 -18.07 11.34
N GLY A 375 15.90 -17.59 12.08
CA GLY A 375 16.51 -16.26 12.16
C GLY A 375 17.90 -16.34 12.83
N ASN A 376 18.46 -14.91 12.94
CA ASN A 376 18.05 -13.99 14.03
C ASN A 376 18.84 -12.69 13.93
N LEU A 377 20.28 -12.59 13.75
CA LEU A 377 20.87 -11.25 13.98
C LEU A 377 22.09 -11.07 13.07
N VAL A 378 22.10 -9.94 12.43
CA VAL A 378 23.36 -9.45 11.84
C VAL A 378 23.96 -8.35 12.72
N PHE A 379 25.33 -8.56 13.08
CA PHE A 379 25.85 -7.55 14.01
C PHE A 379 27.30 -7.21 13.65
N VAL A 380 27.72 -5.99 14.21
CA VAL A 380 29.11 -5.57 14.01
C VAL A 380 29.96 -6.15 15.16
N ASP A 381 30.89 -7.02 14.72
CA ASP A 381 31.76 -7.68 15.71
C ASP A 381 33.07 -6.91 15.90
N LEU A 382 33.18 -6.12 16.90
CA LEU A 382 34.25 -5.10 17.02
C LEU A 382 35.59 -5.77 17.35
N ASN A 383 35.47 -6.87 17.99
CA ASN A 383 36.77 -7.46 18.38
C ASN A 383 37.02 -8.79 17.65
N ASN A 384 36.18 -9.02 16.68
CA ASN A 384 36.30 -10.15 15.74
C ASN A 384 36.38 -11.48 16.49
N ASN A 385 35.61 -11.65 17.59
CA ASN A 385 35.69 -12.93 18.34
C ASN A 385 34.46 -13.80 18.05
N GLY A 386 33.59 -13.27 17.17
CA GLY A 386 32.50 -14.14 16.66
C GLY A 386 31.32 -14.15 17.64
N ARG A 387 31.35 -13.30 18.68
CA ARG A 387 30.23 -13.24 19.66
C ARG A 387 29.63 -11.84 19.68
N PHE A 388 28.25 -11.92 19.82
CA PHE A 388 27.60 -10.60 19.95
C PHE A 388 27.58 -10.19 21.43
N GLU A 389 28.30 -9.05 21.74
CA GLU A 389 28.42 -8.53 23.11
C GLU A 389 28.04 -7.04 23.15
N PRO A 390 26.75 -6.83 23.40
CA PRO A 390 26.29 -5.43 23.35
C PRO A 390 26.91 -4.58 24.47
N ALA A 391 27.19 -5.26 25.61
CA ALA A 391 27.81 -4.48 26.70
C ALA A 391 29.21 -4.00 26.30
N ALA A 392 29.77 -4.66 25.31
CA ALA A 392 31.12 -4.24 24.85
C ALA A 392 31.01 -3.29 23.66
N GLY A 393 29.72 -2.80 23.38
CA GLY A 393 29.59 -1.71 22.38
C GLY A 393 29.24 -2.28 21.00
N GLU A 394 29.05 -3.64 20.82
CA GLU A 394 28.63 -4.19 19.51
C GLU A 394 27.16 -3.91 19.24
N THR A 395 26.92 -3.59 17.98
CA THR A 395 25.52 -3.23 17.62
C THR A 395 25.04 -4.15 16.50
N GLY A 396 23.62 -4.24 16.40
CA GLY A 396 23.02 -4.93 15.23
C GLY A 396 23.06 -4.06 13.97
N VAL A 397 22.95 -4.75 12.85
CA VAL A 397 22.97 -3.99 11.58
C VAL A 397 21.55 -4.01 11.00
N ASP A 398 20.89 -2.82 10.95
CA ASP A 398 19.55 -2.73 10.32
C ASP A 398 19.69 -2.41 8.82
N GLY A 399 18.74 -3.05 8.03
CA GLY A 399 18.68 -2.70 6.58
C GLY A 399 19.45 -3.72 5.74
N ALA A 400 20.12 -4.65 6.44
CA ALA A 400 20.81 -5.68 5.64
C ALA A 400 19.82 -6.68 5.03
N VAL A 401 20.08 -6.99 3.71
CA VAL A 401 19.19 -7.97 3.01
C VAL A 401 19.71 -9.39 3.27
N VAL A 402 18.73 -10.28 3.75
CA VAL A 402 19.03 -11.69 4.04
C VAL A 402 18.10 -12.58 3.22
N ALA A 403 18.70 -13.68 2.77
CA ALA A 403 17.88 -14.54 1.89
C ALA A 403 17.92 -15.99 2.41
N LEU A 404 16.76 -16.74 2.13
CA LEU A 404 16.62 -18.15 2.55
C LEU A 404 16.69 -19.05 1.31
N PHE A 405 17.48 -20.16 1.47
CA PHE A 405 17.61 -21.11 0.35
C PHE A 405 17.39 -22.53 0.86
N PRO A 406 16.91 -23.42 -0.12
CA PRO A 406 16.92 -24.85 0.26
C PRO A 406 18.34 -25.42 0.27
N ALA A 407 18.53 -26.49 1.04
CA ALA A 407 19.87 -27.12 1.09
C ALA A 407 20.31 -27.56 -0.31
N GLY A 408 21.63 -27.22 -0.62
CA GLY A 408 22.19 -27.70 -1.91
C GLY A 408 22.12 -26.61 -2.99
N ALA A 409 21.32 -25.52 -2.71
CA ALA A 409 21.23 -24.46 -3.74
C ALA A 409 22.53 -23.62 -3.77
N ASP A 410 22.85 -23.18 -5.05
CA ASP A 410 23.95 -22.19 -5.17
C ASP A 410 23.40 -20.77 -5.02
N PRO A 411 23.76 -20.10 -3.94
CA PRO A 411 23.14 -18.81 -3.61
C PRO A 411 23.55 -17.71 -4.59
N VAL A 412 24.56 -17.98 -5.43
CA VAL A 412 24.94 -16.95 -6.42
C VAL A 412 24.04 -17.05 -7.65
N THR A 413 23.58 -18.22 -7.96
CA THR A 413 22.84 -18.33 -9.24
C THR A 413 21.37 -18.67 -8.96
N ALA A 414 21.07 -19.23 -7.81
CA ALA A 414 19.70 -19.72 -7.57
C ALA A 414 18.83 -18.56 -7.06
N THR A 415 17.49 -18.66 -7.41
CA THR A 415 16.52 -17.70 -6.84
C THR A 415 16.17 -18.10 -5.39
N PRO A 416 16.21 -17.10 -4.42
CA PRO A 416 15.91 -17.44 -3.02
C PRO A 416 14.42 -17.78 -2.82
N LEU A 417 14.20 -18.69 -1.77
CA LEU A 417 12.79 -18.98 -1.40
C LEU A 417 12.11 -17.76 -0.80
N ALA A 418 12.92 -16.98 -0.16
CA ALA A 418 12.38 -15.74 0.45
C ALA A 418 13.55 -14.80 0.81
N THR A 419 13.17 -13.46 0.82
CA THR A 419 14.16 -12.46 1.29
C THR A 419 13.52 -11.58 2.38
N THR A 420 14.34 -11.15 3.33
CA THR A 420 13.88 -10.17 4.33
C THR A 420 15.02 -9.19 4.63
N THR A 421 14.67 -8.05 5.30
CA THR A 421 15.69 -7.06 5.69
C THR A 421 15.72 -6.95 7.22
N THR A 422 16.99 -6.97 7.69
CA THR A 422 17.13 -6.87 9.17
C THR A 422 16.57 -5.54 9.68
N ALA A 423 15.92 -5.54 10.90
CA ALA A 423 15.39 -4.35 11.58
C ALA A 423 15.42 -4.56 13.10
N ASN A 424 15.20 -3.43 13.83
CA ASN A 424 15.09 -3.49 15.31
C ASN A 424 16.36 -4.05 15.95
N GLY A 425 17.42 -3.46 15.45
CA GLY A 425 18.69 -3.86 16.12
C GLY A 425 19.37 -5.02 15.39
N GLY A 426 19.02 -5.22 14.03
CA GLY A 426 19.79 -6.16 13.18
C GLY A 426 19.12 -7.54 13.12
N PHE A 427 17.86 -7.65 13.61
CA PHE A 427 17.20 -8.97 13.64
C PHE A 427 16.46 -9.24 12.32
N TYR A 428 16.38 -10.52 11.95
CA TYR A 428 15.60 -10.99 10.79
C TYR A 428 14.92 -12.31 11.13
N LEU A 429 13.79 -12.57 10.31
CA LEU A 429 13.05 -13.82 10.62
C LEU A 429 12.37 -14.34 9.35
N PHE A 430 12.63 -15.60 9.14
CA PHE A 430 11.79 -16.31 8.15
C PHE A 430 10.82 -17.24 8.88
N ASP A 431 9.50 -16.92 8.81
CA ASP A 431 8.48 -17.62 9.62
C ASP A 431 7.60 -18.48 8.73
N ASN A 432 6.97 -19.52 9.43
CA ASN A 432 5.94 -20.38 8.78
C ASN A 432 6.55 -21.18 7.61
N LEU A 433 7.69 -21.73 7.88
CA LEU A 433 8.35 -22.53 6.83
C LEU A 433 7.93 -24.00 6.97
N ALA A 434 7.80 -24.61 5.73
CA ALA A 434 7.65 -26.07 5.81
C ALA A 434 8.92 -26.72 6.39
N PRO A 435 8.67 -27.83 7.15
CA PRO A 435 9.86 -28.55 7.65
C PRO A 435 10.76 -29.02 6.51
N ALA A 436 11.95 -28.71 6.61
CA ALA A 436 12.95 -29.09 5.57
C ALA A 436 14.33 -28.56 5.99
N GLN A 437 15.25 -28.81 5.08
CA GLN A 437 16.61 -28.29 5.34
C GLN A 437 16.84 -26.98 4.56
N TYR A 438 17.36 -26.00 5.40
CA TYR A 438 17.58 -24.68 4.79
C TYR A 438 18.95 -24.15 5.18
N PHE A 439 19.44 -23.15 4.32
CA PHE A 439 20.50 -22.27 4.86
C PHE A 439 20.18 -20.81 4.55
N VAL A 440 20.74 -19.91 5.43
CA VAL A 440 20.48 -18.46 5.27
C VAL A 440 21.73 -17.80 4.66
N HIS A 441 21.37 -16.77 3.94
CA HIS A 441 22.49 -16.13 3.20
C HIS A 441 22.41 -14.62 3.37
N LEU A 442 23.54 -14.05 3.98
CA LEU A 442 23.68 -12.57 3.91
C LEU A 442 24.18 -12.14 2.52
N ARG A 443 23.24 -11.44 1.85
CA ARG A 443 23.42 -11.32 0.38
C ARG A 443 24.65 -10.48 0.04
N ALA A 444 25.23 -10.79 -1.21
CA ALA A 444 26.45 -10.10 -1.69
C ALA A 444 26.17 -8.61 -1.92
N ALA A 445 24.93 -8.32 -2.21
CA ALA A 445 24.56 -6.91 -2.51
C ALA A 445 24.87 -6.00 -1.30
N ASN A 446 24.87 -6.64 -0.15
CA ASN A 446 25.16 -5.81 1.04
C ASN A 446 26.61 -5.32 1.05
N PHE A 447 27.51 -6.00 0.25
CA PHE A 447 28.96 -5.73 0.37
C PHE A 447 29.49 -5.03 -0.87
N GLN A 448 28.67 -4.76 -1.82
CA GLN A 448 29.14 -4.05 -3.02
C GLN A 448 29.53 -2.61 -2.70
N SER A 449 30.32 -2.10 -3.57
CA SER A 449 30.78 -0.71 -3.36
C SER A 449 29.57 0.24 -3.17
N GLY A 450 29.59 1.02 -2.04
CA GLY A 450 28.52 2.01 -1.77
C GLY A 450 27.36 1.41 -0.97
N ALA A 451 27.43 0.05 -0.73
CA ALA A 451 26.29 -0.59 -0.01
C ALA A 451 26.53 -0.48 1.51
N LEU A 452 25.54 -0.98 2.21
CA LEU A 452 25.50 -0.84 3.67
C LEU A 452 26.73 -1.48 4.33
N LEU A 453 27.15 -2.59 3.87
CA LEU A 453 28.30 -3.27 4.52
C LEU A 453 29.51 -3.28 3.60
N ALA A 454 29.62 -2.12 2.81
CA ALA A 454 30.82 -2.03 1.94
C ALA A 454 32.08 -1.97 2.81
N ASN A 455 33.11 -2.92 2.49
CA ASN A 455 34.45 -2.92 3.12
C ASN A 455 34.42 -3.65 4.47
N TYR A 456 33.24 -4.18 4.78
CA TYR A 456 33.24 -5.07 5.96
C TYR A 456 33.75 -6.46 5.56
N ARG A 457 34.26 -7.13 6.58
CA ARG A 457 34.69 -8.53 6.40
C ARG A 457 33.91 -9.42 7.36
N SER A 458 33.97 -10.72 6.94
CA SER A 458 33.26 -11.65 7.85
C SER A 458 34.08 -11.88 9.13
N SER A 459 33.35 -11.85 10.28
CA SER A 459 34.03 -12.14 11.55
C SER A 459 34.63 -13.55 11.51
N THR A 460 35.86 -13.67 12.21
CA THR A 460 36.59 -14.95 12.12
C THR A 460 35.91 -15.99 13.02
N GLY A 461 35.93 -17.21 12.50
CA GLY A 461 35.29 -18.30 13.30
C GLY A 461 33.84 -18.55 12.85
N SER A 462 33.75 -19.78 12.08
CA SER A 462 32.37 -20.11 11.61
C SER A 462 31.69 -21.07 12.61
N GLY A 463 30.70 -20.44 13.35
CA GLY A 463 29.92 -21.38 14.20
C GLY A 463 29.64 -22.71 13.49
N THR A 464 30.19 -23.83 13.92
CA THR A 464 30.05 -25.16 13.28
C THR A 464 28.74 -25.82 13.72
N SER A 465 28.01 -25.00 14.55
CA SER A 465 26.81 -25.69 15.08
C SER A 465 25.57 -24.80 14.87
N PRO A 466 24.55 -25.46 14.39
CA PRO A 466 23.27 -24.74 14.18
C PRO A 466 22.49 -24.60 15.49
N ALA A 467 23.13 -24.93 16.62
CA ALA A 467 22.37 -24.90 17.88
C ALA A 467 22.90 -23.80 18.81
N ILE A 468 24.03 -23.30 18.51
CA ILE A 468 24.65 -22.33 19.43
C ILE A 468 24.35 -20.90 18.93
N ASP A 469 24.01 -20.09 19.93
CA ASP A 469 23.45 -18.78 19.51
C ASP A 469 24.54 -17.70 19.52
N ASP A 470 24.06 -16.35 19.34
CA ASP A 470 24.96 -15.25 18.95
C ASP A 470 25.85 -14.87 20.14
N ASN A 471 25.48 -15.10 21.34
CA ASN A 471 26.35 -14.73 22.47
C ASN A 471 27.51 -15.70 22.62
N SER A 472 27.38 -16.78 21.84
CA SER A 472 28.48 -17.75 21.99
C SER A 472 29.20 -17.96 20.66
N ASP A 473 28.40 -17.73 19.50
CA ASP A 473 29.11 -17.84 18.20
C ASP A 473 28.28 -17.14 17.12
N GLU A 474 29.00 -16.98 15.94
CA GLU A 474 28.27 -16.61 14.70
C GLU A 474 28.29 -17.79 13.72
N ASN A 475 27.26 -17.78 12.69
CA ASN A 475 27.11 -19.02 11.88
C ASN A 475 27.44 -18.76 10.41
N GLY A 476 27.92 -17.55 10.22
CA GLY A 476 28.34 -17.28 8.83
C GLY A 476 29.63 -18.00 8.45
N ILE A 477 29.58 -18.73 7.27
CA ILE A 477 30.81 -19.34 6.73
C ILE A 477 31.67 -18.27 6.05
N ASP A 478 32.94 -18.18 6.56
CA ASP A 478 33.83 -17.08 6.13
C ASP A 478 34.10 -17.16 4.62
N ASN A 479 33.98 -16.00 4.09
CA ASN A 479 34.25 -15.86 2.64
C ASN A 479 35.17 -14.67 2.38
N VAL A 480 36.20 -14.89 1.51
CA VAL A 480 37.22 -13.81 1.32
C VAL A 480 36.71 -12.80 0.29
N ASP A 481 35.59 -13.21 -0.55
CA ASP A 481 35.04 -12.23 -1.53
C ASP A 481 33.53 -12.05 -1.29
N LEU A 482 33.22 -11.19 -0.32
CA LEU A 482 31.81 -11.08 0.12
C LEU A 482 30.99 -10.28 -0.91
N ALA A 483 31.69 -9.41 -1.64
CA ALA A 483 30.91 -8.60 -2.62
C ALA A 483 30.41 -9.47 -3.77
N THR A 484 31.04 -10.61 -3.92
CA THR A 484 30.57 -11.52 -5.00
C THR A 484 29.76 -12.67 -4.41
N ASN A 485 30.17 -13.14 -3.32
CA ASN A 485 29.61 -14.45 -2.90
C ASN A 485 28.73 -14.28 -1.66
N GLY A 486 28.73 -13.14 -1.10
CA GLY A 486 27.97 -13.00 0.16
C GLY A 486 28.44 -13.99 1.23
N LEU A 487 27.56 -14.14 2.28
CA LEU A 487 27.99 -14.96 3.43
C LEU A 487 26.89 -15.97 3.76
N PRO A 488 27.10 -17.26 3.48
CA PRO A 488 26.08 -18.27 3.81
C PRO A 488 26.30 -18.84 5.22
N THR A 489 25.24 -19.36 5.74
CA THR A 489 25.38 -20.15 6.98
C THR A 489 25.59 -21.63 6.62
N ILE A 490 25.84 -22.50 7.64
CA ILE A 490 25.68 -23.96 7.44
C ILE A 490 24.20 -24.30 7.23
N VAL A 491 23.97 -25.62 6.94
CA VAL A 491 22.58 -26.04 6.65
C VAL A 491 21.85 -26.31 7.98
N TYR A 492 20.61 -25.80 8.01
CA TYR A 492 19.75 -26.04 9.19
C TYR A 492 18.67 -27.06 8.83
N ASP A 493 18.67 -28.17 9.64
CA ASP A 493 17.55 -29.13 9.50
C ASP A 493 16.37 -28.70 10.39
N LEU A 494 15.41 -28.03 9.80
CA LEU A 494 14.30 -27.47 10.60
C LEU A 494 13.12 -28.45 10.59
N GLN A 495 12.98 -29.16 11.79
CA GLN A 495 11.84 -30.07 12.01
C GLN A 495 11.00 -29.62 13.20
N PRO A 496 9.78 -29.84 13.09
CA PRO A 496 8.92 -29.42 14.22
C PRO A 496 9.37 -30.05 15.54
N ASN A 497 9.39 -29.23 16.61
CA ASN A 497 9.62 -29.62 18.02
C ASN A 497 11.05 -30.13 18.23
N SER A 498 11.91 -29.75 17.33
CA SER A 498 13.27 -30.32 17.51
C SER A 498 14.31 -29.19 17.46
N GLN A 499 13.71 -27.89 17.54
CA GLN A 499 14.71 -26.81 17.45
C GLN A 499 15.16 -26.40 18.86
N PRO A 500 16.47 -25.84 18.91
CA PRO A 500 16.96 -25.43 20.24
C PRO A 500 15.98 -24.47 20.93
N THR A 501 15.84 -24.77 22.29
CA THR A 501 14.93 -23.90 23.08
C THR A 501 15.77 -22.97 23.97
N SER A 502 15.18 -21.78 24.29
CA SER A 502 15.76 -20.79 25.21
C SER A 502 16.98 -20.10 24.60
N GLU A 503 16.89 -19.80 23.36
CA GLU A 503 17.99 -19.05 22.71
C GLU A 503 17.84 -17.55 23.04
N ALA A 504 18.96 -16.89 23.37
CA ALA A 504 19.01 -15.42 23.61
C ALA A 504 18.55 -14.65 22.37
N GLY A 505 17.45 -13.75 22.59
CA GLY A 505 16.86 -13.00 21.45
C GLY A 505 15.54 -13.63 20.98
N ALA A 506 15.16 -14.86 21.61
CA ALA A 506 13.86 -15.54 21.39
C ALA A 506 12.72 -14.67 21.93
N GLY A 507 12.98 -13.56 22.67
CA GLY A 507 12.00 -12.69 23.35
C GLY A 507 11.44 -11.62 22.42
N ASN A 508 11.71 -11.70 20.98
CA ASN A 508 11.06 -10.80 20.00
C ASN A 508 10.34 -11.62 18.93
N TYR A 509 10.21 -13.02 19.21
CA TYR A 509 9.45 -13.75 18.19
C TYR A 509 7.99 -13.29 18.19
N SER A 510 7.62 -12.52 17.23
CA SER A 510 6.25 -11.96 17.13
C SER A 510 5.29 -13.00 16.53
N GLY A 511 5.93 -14.29 16.25
CA GLY A 511 5.02 -15.26 15.61
C GLY A 511 4.34 -16.15 16.67
N VAL A 512 3.50 -17.17 16.19
CA VAL A 512 2.63 -17.95 17.11
C VAL A 512 3.21 -19.35 17.28
N LEU A 513 4.51 -19.64 16.60
CA LEU A 513 5.02 -21.03 16.73
C LEU A 513 5.67 -21.26 18.10
N ASP A 514 5.52 -22.56 18.58
CA ASP A 514 6.23 -22.93 19.83
C ASP A 514 7.75 -22.78 19.68
N ASP A 515 8.34 -22.43 20.77
CA ASP A 515 9.80 -22.21 20.73
C ASP A 515 10.53 -23.42 20.13
N ALA A 516 10.01 -24.56 20.40
CA ALA A 516 10.71 -25.78 19.89
C ALA A 516 10.52 -25.91 18.38
N ASN A 517 9.89 -24.96 17.78
CA ASN A 517 9.76 -24.95 16.30
C ASN A 517 10.47 -23.75 15.68
N VAL A 518 11.14 -23.04 16.48
CA VAL A 518 11.82 -21.84 15.96
C VAL A 518 13.32 -21.96 16.30
N ASN A 519 14.11 -21.78 15.17
CA ASN A 519 15.56 -21.78 15.44
C ASN A 519 16.16 -20.38 15.31
N PHE A 520 16.65 -19.75 16.46
CA PHE A 520 17.20 -18.36 16.45
C PHE A 520 18.71 -18.40 16.63
N THR A 521 19.33 -19.28 15.85
CA THR A 521 20.79 -19.36 16.09
C THR A 521 21.55 -18.93 14.82
N ALA A 522 20.75 -18.68 13.73
CA ALA A 522 21.45 -18.28 12.49
C ALA A 522 21.85 -16.79 12.56
N ASP A 523 23.13 -16.55 12.89
CA ASP A 523 23.58 -15.15 13.05
C ASP A 523 24.81 -14.90 12.19
N PHE A 524 24.98 -13.58 11.86
CA PHE A 524 26.14 -13.16 11.04
C PHE A 524 26.91 -12.05 11.77
N GLY A 525 28.24 -12.38 11.93
CA GLY A 525 29.11 -11.30 12.46
C GLY A 525 30.00 -10.73 11.34
N VAL A 526 29.98 -9.34 11.37
CA VAL A 526 30.91 -8.70 10.39
C VAL A 526 31.72 -7.63 11.14
N TYR A 527 32.95 -7.42 10.57
CA TYR A 527 33.74 -6.31 11.16
C TYR A 527 34.44 -5.53 10.04
N LYS A 528 34.75 -4.28 10.40
CA LYS A 528 35.41 -3.40 9.42
C LYS A 528 36.89 -3.21 9.80
N PRO A 529 37.79 -3.76 8.90
CA PRO A 529 39.21 -3.66 9.25
C PRO A 529 39.73 -2.22 9.10
N LEU A 530 40.81 -1.87 10.02
CA LEU A 530 41.45 -0.54 9.95
C LEU A 530 42.92 -0.68 9.53
N ASN A 531 43.42 0.47 9.05
CA ASN A 531 44.84 0.44 8.63
C ASN A 531 45.61 1.55 9.36
N LEU A 532 46.86 1.21 9.64
CA LEU A 532 47.72 2.19 10.31
C LEU A 532 49.05 2.32 9.56
N GLY A 533 49.48 3.54 9.42
CA GLY A 533 50.77 3.89 8.78
C GLY A 533 51.17 5.33 9.14
N ASN A 534 52.36 5.75 8.55
CA ASN A 534 52.86 5.96 7.17
C ASN A 534 54.34 6.31 7.20
N ARG A 535 55.18 7.14 6.98
CA ARG A 535 56.45 7.29 6.25
C ARG A 535 57.58 7.56 7.24
N VAL A 536 58.70 7.01 6.91
CA VAL A 536 59.97 7.35 7.58
C VAL A 536 60.84 8.19 6.62
N TRP A 537 61.30 9.39 7.20
CA TRP A 537 62.01 10.26 6.25
C TRP A 537 63.23 10.88 6.94
N LEU A 538 64.14 11.39 6.03
CA LEU A 538 65.31 12.13 6.57
C LEU A 538 64.99 13.61 6.74
N ASP A 539 65.03 14.04 8.04
CA ASP A 539 64.69 15.45 8.35
C ASP A 539 65.95 16.34 8.33
N ASN A 540 66.58 16.50 7.10
CA ASN A 540 67.91 17.16 7.00
C ASN A 540 67.79 18.54 6.35
N GLY A 541 66.53 18.95 6.16
CA GLY A 541 66.35 20.33 5.64
C GLY A 541 66.57 20.40 4.13
N ASP A 542 66.68 19.40 3.44
CA ASP A 542 66.94 19.45 1.99
C ASP A 542 65.79 20.15 1.25
N GLY A 543 66.20 20.95 0.23
CA GLY A 543 65.18 21.56 -0.67
C GLY A 543 64.52 22.78 -0.03
N GLY A 544 65.23 23.43 0.99
CA GLY A 544 64.73 24.71 1.54
C GLY A 544 63.85 24.47 2.78
N GLY A 545 63.77 23.22 3.33
CA GLY A 545 63.02 22.91 4.57
C GLY A 545 63.91 23.10 5.81
N GLY A 546 63.25 23.19 6.98
CA GLY A 546 63.99 23.30 8.27
C GLY A 546 64.57 21.94 8.71
N ALA A 547 65.86 21.91 8.96
CA ALA A 547 66.45 20.66 9.51
C ALA A 547 66.02 20.46 10.97
N ASN A 548 65.70 19.22 11.32
CA ASN A 548 65.38 18.78 12.68
C ASN A 548 64.16 19.52 13.25
N ASN A 549 63.26 19.81 12.32
CA ASN A 549 62.10 20.56 12.87
C ASN A 549 60.87 19.65 12.98
N GLY A 550 61.11 18.31 12.75
CA GLY A 550 60.03 17.34 13.02
C GLY A 550 58.91 17.42 11.97
N ILE A 551 59.10 18.23 10.94
CA ILE A 551 58.07 18.38 9.89
C ILE A 551 58.69 17.96 8.56
N MET A 552 57.83 17.13 7.84
CA MET A 552 58.31 16.83 6.49
C MET A 552 58.04 18.00 5.53
N ASP A 553 59.10 18.65 4.98
CA ASP A 553 58.96 19.83 4.09
C ASP A 553 60.19 19.92 3.18
N GLY A 554 60.00 20.74 2.17
CA GLY A 554 61.09 20.86 1.17
C GLY A 554 61.23 19.57 0.36
N ALA A 555 62.55 19.16 0.16
CA ALA A 555 62.82 17.97 -0.68
C ALA A 555 63.39 16.85 0.22
N GLU A 556 62.96 16.82 1.47
CA GLU A 556 63.40 15.73 2.36
C GLU A 556 62.87 14.38 1.84
N VAL A 557 63.86 13.34 1.90
CA VAL A 557 63.55 12.08 1.17
C VAL A 557 63.17 11.01 2.20
N GLY A 558 62.41 10.01 1.74
CA GLY A 558 62.03 8.85 2.56
C GLY A 558 63.22 7.89 2.74
N ILE A 559 63.12 7.15 3.78
CA ILE A 559 64.21 6.18 4.02
C ILE A 559 63.65 4.78 3.81
N ALA A 560 64.28 4.02 2.95
CA ALA A 560 63.78 2.67 2.58
C ALA A 560 64.37 1.62 3.53
N ASN A 561 63.57 0.44 3.58
CA ASN A 561 64.01 -0.81 4.25
C ASN A 561 64.12 -0.63 5.77
N VAL A 562 63.31 0.31 6.26
CA VAL A 562 63.25 0.46 7.73
C VAL A 562 62.23 -0.55 8.28
N LEU A 563 62.77 -1.43 9.17
CA LEU A 563 61.87 -2.40 9.84
C LEU A 563 61.02 -1.72 10.90
N VAL A 564 59.63 -1.92 10.79
CA VAL A 564 58.66 -1.28 11.70
C VAL A 564 57.82 -2.37 12.36
N ARG A 565 57.66 -2.21 13.70
CA ARG A 565 56.83 -3.19 14.44
C ARG A 565 55.61 -2.50 15.04
N LEU A 566 54.56 -3.33 15.17
CA LEU A 566 53.36 -2.76 15.79
C LEU A 566 53.19 -3.36 17.20
N LEU A 567 52.99 -2.46 18.16
CA LEU A 567 52.73 -2.88 19.54
C LEU A 567 51.32 -2.48 19.97
N ASP A 568 50.79 -3.28 21.03
CA ASP A 568 49.50 -2.83 21.57
C ASP A 568 49.68 -1.67 22.56
N GLY A 569 48.63 -1.03 23.11
CA GLY A 569 48.65 0.21 23.91
C GLY A 569 49.48 0.05 25.19
N THR A 570 49.76 -1.27 25.49
CA THR A 570 50.55 -1.49 26.74
C THR A 570 52.00 -1.80 26.41
N GLY A 571 52.33 -1.85 25.03
CA GLY A 571 53.76 -1.97 24.66
C GLY A 571 54.09 -3.43 24.29
N ASN A 572 53.14 -4.33 24.29
CA ASN A 572 53.40 -5.71 23.81
C ASN A 572 53.23 -5.82 22.29
N PRO A 573 53.98 -6.85 21.67
CA PRO A 573 53.85 -7.01 20.21
C PRO A 573 52.44 -7.49 19.82
N VAL A 574 51.94 -6.80 18.83
CA VAL A 574 50.71 -7.33 18.20
C VAL A 574 51.08 -8.52 17.30
N LEU A 575 50.35 -9.63 17.45
CA LEU A 575 50.80 -10.86 16.77
C LEU A 575 49.88 -11.14 15.57
N ASP A 576 50.43 -11.76 14.49
CA ASP A 576 49.60 -12.16 13.33
C ASP A 576 48.98 -13.54 13.61
N GLY A 577 48.17 -14.06 12.65
CA GLY A 577 47.38 -15.30 12.81
C GLY A 577 48.27 -16.50 13.16
N ASN A 578 49.60 -16.35 13.00
CA ASN A 578 50.51 -17.48 13.33
C ASN A 578 51.24 -17.23 14.65
N GLY A 579 50.85 -16.21 15.31
CA GLY A 579 51.46 -15.92 16.63
C GLY A 579 52.77 -15.14 16.50
N GLN A 580 53.15 -14.63 15.35
CA GLN A 580 54.39 -13.83 15.20
C GLN A 580 54.08 -12.33 15.28
N PRO A 581 55.08 -11.54 15.75
CA PRO A 581 54.87 -10.08 15.83
C PRO A 581 54.60 -9.48 14.43
N LEU A 582 53.64 -8.62 14.45
CA LEU A 582 53.30 -7.94 13.18
C LEU A 582 54.36 -6.90 12.84
N THR A 583 55.04 -7.09 11.70
CA THR A 583 56.09 -6.14 11.26
C THR A 583 55.86 -5.77 9.78
N THR A 584 56.34 -4.57 9.38
CA THR A 584 56.41 -4.19 7.96
C THR A 584 57.72 -3.43 7.72
N THR A 585 58.12 -3.27 6.44
CA THR A 585 59.33 -2.51 6.10
C THR A 585 58.98 -1.39 5.13
N THR A 586 59.61 -0.24 5.40
CA THR A 586 59.28 0.89 4.52
C THR A 586 59.75 0.60 3.09
N ASP A 587 58.96 1.12 2.11
CA ASP A 587 59.36 0.98 0.71
C ASP A 587 60.38 2.07 0.31
N GLY A 588 60.74 2.21 -1.06
CA GLY A 588 61.78 3.12 -1.59
C GLY A 588 61.49 4.58 -1.22
N GLN A 589 60.27 4.84 -0.97
CA GLN A 589 59.94 6.25 -0.65
C GLN A 589 59.72 6.42 0.86
N GLY A 590 59.84 5.29 1.64
CA GLY A 590 59.84 5.41 3.11
C GLY A 590 58.46 5.09 3.70
N TYR A 591 57.52 4.60 2.95
CA TYR A 591 56.15 4.36 3.46
C TYR A 591 56.06 2.95 4.05
N TYR A 592 55.32 2.84 5.17
CA TYR A 592 54.97 1.53 5.74
C TYR A 592 53.46 1.48 6.03
N ASN A 593 52.94 0.16 6.12
CA ASN A 593 51.48 0.05 6.35
C ASN A 593 51.17 -1.25 7.09
N PHE A 594 50.30 -1.05 8.16
CA PHE A 594 49.70 -2.23 8.80
C PHE A 594 48.22 -2.32 8.41
N ASN A 595 47.86 -3.51 7.78
CA ASN A 595 46.46 -3.69 7.32
C ASN A 595 45.72 -4.67 8.24
N ASP A 596 44.35 -4.49 8.14
CA ASP A 596 43.42 -5.45 8.79
C ASP A 596 43.57 -5.40 10.32
N LEU A 597 43.54 -4.13 10.80
CA LEU A 597 43.66 -3.99 12.27
C LEU A 597 42.27 -3.80 12.88
N LEU A 598 42.19 -4.37 14.12
CA LEU A 598 40.94 -4.10 14.87
C LEU A 598 41.06 -2.78 15.64
N PRO A 599 39.90 -2.23 16.01
CA PRO A 599 40.01 -1.04 16.87
C PRO A 599 40.77 -1.33 18.16
N GLY A 600 41.51 -0.36 18.50
CA GLY A 600 42.31 -0.54 19.73
C GLY A 600 43.43 0.51 19.79
N ASP A 601 44.18 0.34 20.91
CA ASP A 601 45.33 1.26 21.11
C ASP A 601 46.62 0.61 20.61
N TYR A 602 47.32 1.47 19.84
CA TYR A 602 48.53 0.90 19.21
C TYR A 602 49.70 1.87 19.41
N ILE A 603 50.94 1.21 19.37
CA ILE A 603 52.21 1.96 19.29
C ILE A 603 53.02 1.46 18.10
N VAL A 604 53.52 2.45 17.31
CA VAL A 604 54.42 2.02 16.20
C VAL A 604 55.87 2.14 16.66
N LEU A 605 56.59 1.06 16.45
CA LEU A 605 57.99 1.03 16.89
C LEU A 605 58.93 0.86 15.70
N ILE A 606 59.83 1.89 15.63
CA ILE A 606 60.97 1.68 14.72
C ILE A 606 62.02 0.80 15.42
N ASP A 607 62.23 -0.38 14.81
CA ASP A 607 63.01 -1.42 15.50
C ASP A 607 64.47 -0.98 15.74
N ALA A 608 65.01 -1.41 16.90
CA ALA A 608 66.38 -1.00 17.32
C ALA A 608 67.41 -1.49 16.30
N SER A 609 67.07 -2.63 15.61
CA SER A 609 68.06 -3.18 14.67
C SER A 609 68.33 -2.21 13.51
N ASN A 610 67.36 -1.34 13.35
CA ASN A 610 67.58 -0.38 12.25
C ASN A 610 68.75 0.56 12.54
N PHE A 611 69.23 0.64 13.83
CA PHE A 611 70.25 1.65 14.22
C PHE A 611 71.60 0.96 14.42
N ALA A 612 71.63 -0.39 14.24
CA ALA A 612 72.92 -1.09 14.29
C ALA A 612 73.82 -0.67 13.12
N PRO A 613 75.15 -0.98 13.28
CA PRO A 613 76.06 -0.65 12.19
C PRO A 613 75.59 -1.23 10.85
N ASN A 614 75.35 -0.34 9.79
CA ASN A 614 74.97 -0.68 8.40
C ASN A 614 73.45 -0.80 8.25
N GLY A 615 72.76 -0.58 9.42
CA GLY A 615 71.29 -0.49 9.30
C GLY A 615 70.84 0.81 8.61
N PRO A 616 69.55 0.83 8.18
CA PRO A 616 69.06 1.98 7.39
C PRO A 616 69.04 3.27 8.21
N LEU A 617 69.11 3.11 9.55
CA LEU A 617 69.06 4.36 10.35
C LEU A 617 70.30 4.49 11.21
N ALA A 618 71.44 3.87 10.78
CA ALA A 618 72.67 3.94 11.59
C ALA A 618 73.15 5.39 11.70
N GLY A 619 73.35 5.80 12.98
CA GLY A 619 73.91 7.15 13.22
C GLY A 619 72.82 8.22 13.23
N LEU A 620 71.57 7.84 13.14
CA LEU A 620 70.50 8.87 13.10
C LEU A 620 69.72 8.84 14.40
N ASN A 621 69.19 10.07 14.75
CA ASN A 621 68.25 10.19 15.88
C ASN A 621 66.90 10.77 15.42
N SER A 622 65.89 10.37 16.30
CA SER A 622 64.56 10.96 15.98
C SER A 622 64.62 12.50 16.01
N SER A 623 63.91 13.15 15.04
CA SER A 623 63.95 14.63 14.91
C SER A 623 63.08 15.28 15.98
N ASP A 624 63.29 16.57 16.33
CA ASP A 624 62.48 17.38 17.26
C ASP A 624 61.47 18.26 16.48
N PRO A 625 60.46 18.62 17.28
CA PRO A 625 60.09 18.23 18.65
C PRO A 625 59.39 16.87 18.68
N THR A 626 59.56 16.24 19.92
CA THR A 626 58.80 15.00 20.11
C THR A 626 57.29 15.30 20.16
N GLU A 627 56.57 14.54 19.32
CA GLU A 627 55.10 14.73 19.32
C GLU A 627 54.48 14.11 20.58
N VAL A 628 53.73 14.96 21.31
CA VAL A 628 53.25 14.52 22.66
C VAL A 628 51.94 13.74 22.52
N ASP A 629 51.27 13.86 21.23
CA ASP A 629 49.98 13.15 21.12
C ASP A 629 49.75 12.72 19.67
N PRO A 630 50.30 11.55 19.37
CA PRO A 630 50.14 11.10 17.98
C PRO A 630 48.68 10.83 17.62
N ASN A 631 47.74 10.78 18.63
CA ASN A 631 46.32 10.53 18.33
C ASN A 631 45.60 11.81 17.85
N ALA A 632 46.38 12.97 18.00
CA ALA A 632 45.81 14.22 17.44
C ALA A 632 45.90 14.23 15.91
N ASP A 633 46.40 13.16 15.42
CA ASP A 633 46.36 12.81 13.99
C ASP A 633 46.99 13.92 13.14
N GLY A 634 48.10 14.60 13.64
CA GLY A 634 48.85 15.54 12.78
C GLY A 634 49.61 14.80 11.67
N ASP A 635 49.41 15.38 10.34
CA ASP A 635 50.08 14.71 9.19
C ASP A 635 51.39 15.44 8.86
N ILE A 636 52.45 14.62 8.58
CA ILE A 636 53.78 15.10 8.10
C ILE A 636 54.60 15.58 9.31
N ASN A 637 54.20 15.21 10.39
CA ASN A 637 55.03 15.54 11.58
C ASN A 637 55.63 14.26 12.17
N ASP A 638 56.71 14.44 12.82
CA ASP A 638 57.43 13.29 13.42
C ASP A 638 56.70 12.85 14.70
N ASN A 639 56.50 11.47 14.71
CA ASN A 639 55.76 10.97 15.89
C ASN A 639 56.70 10.15 16.78
N GLY A 640 57.98 10.26 16.47
CA GLY A 640 58.94 9.44 17.23
C GLY A 640 59.32 10.13 18.55
N ILE A 641 59.38 9.28 19.64
CA ILE A 641 59.84 9.79 20.95
C ILE A 641 61.36 9.59 21.03
N ASN A 642 61.99 10.72 21.30
CA ASN A 642 63.46 10.68 21.30
C ASN A 642 63.98 9.77 22.40
N THR A 643 65.08 9.00 22.07
CA THR A 643 65.78 8.16 23.08
C THR A 643 67.28 8.33 22.91
N ALA A 644 67.97 8.29 24.09
CA ALA A 644 69.45 8.48 24.05
C ALA A 644 70.15 7.21 23.55
N THR A 645 69.34 6.09 23.46
CA THR A 645 69.99 4.83 23.00
C THR A 645 69.08 4.13 21.99
N PRO A 646 68.92 4.64 20.78
CA PRO A 646 67.98 4.07 19.81
C PRO A 646 68.43 2.69 19.31
N ALA A 647 69.73 2.37 19.42
CA ALA A 647 70.19 1.03 18.96
C ALA A 647 69.78 -0.06 19.95
N VAL A 648 69.37 0.35 21.16
CA VAL A 648 68.91 -0.66 22.16
C VAL A 648 67.39 -0.61 22.27
N ASP A 649 66.87 0.60 22.25
CA ASP A 649 65.44 0.73 22.63
C ASP A 649 64.57 0.92 21.39
N GLY A 650 65.21 1.16 20.22
CA GLY A 650 64.37 1.61 19.08
C GLY A 650 63.71 2.96 19.35
N VAL A 651 62.89 3.47 18.35
CA VAL A 651 62.14 4.74 18.52
C VAL A 651 60.64 4.44 18.35
N ARG A 652 59.88 4.83 19.43
CA ARG A 652 58.44 4.50 19.35
C ARG A 652 57.60 5.78 19.26
N SER A 653 56.40 5.57 18.79
CA SER A 653 55.41 6.66 18.90
C SER A 653 54.74 6.63 20.28
N GLY A 654 53.91 7.71 20.64
CA GLY A 654 52.91 7.55 21.74
C GLY A 654 51.75 6.64 21.32
N VAL A 655 50.73 6.52 22.22
CA VAL A 655 49.60 5.59 21.96
C VAL A 655 48.66 6.22 20.91
N ILE A 656 48.33 5.33 19.91
CA ILE A 656 47.38 5.71 18.85
C ILE A 656 46.13 4.85 19.01
N THR A 657 45.00 5.53 19.08
CA THR A 657 43.74 4.75 19.20
C THR A 657 43.02 4.71 17.84
N LEU A 658 42.88 3.50 17.38
CA LEU A 658 42.07 3.33 16.15
C LEU A 658 40.61 3.04 16.52
N THR A 659 39.72 3.83 15.93
CA THR A 659 38.29 3.56 16.15
C THR A 659 37.56 3.52 14.80
N TYR A 660 36.42 2.91 14.87
CA TYR A 660 35.65 2.83 13.62
C TYR A 660 35.09 4.22 13.26
N ASP A 661 35.19 4.61 11.88
CA ASP A 661 34.56 5.78 11.25
C ASP A 661 35.06 7.09 11.89
N ASN A 662 36.13 7.02 12.62
CA ASN A 662 36.59 8.29 13.24
C ASN A 662 38.08 8.50 12.98
N GLU A 663 38.56 7.73 11.87
CA GLU A 663 39.97 8.02 11.57
C GLU A 663 40.09 9.20 10.58
N PRO A 664 41.29 9.96 10.58
CA PRO A 664 41.44 11.20 9.80
C PRO A 664 41.20 10.95 8.30
N ILE A 665 40.46 11.94 7.65
CA ILE A 665 40.11 11.76 6.22
C ILE A 665 40.86 12.81 5.39
N ASN A 666 41.65 13.74 6.00
CA ASN A 666 42.27 14.81 5.18
C ASN A 666 43.79 14.67 5.16
N GLU A 667 44.20 13.48 5.16
CA GLU A 667 45.66 13.29 5.09
C GLU A 667 46.19 13.65 3.69
N VAL A 668 47.43 14.33 3.73
CA VAL A 668 47.96 14.84 2.44
C VAL A 668 49.15 13.99 2.00
N ASP A 669 49.74 13.27 2.95
CA ASP A 669 50.83 12.38 2.59
C ASP A 669 50.29 10.94 2.45
N LEU A 670 49.88 10.69 1.09
CA LEU A 670 49.09 9.45 0.87
C LEU A 670 50.03 8.30 0.54
N GLY A 671 50.47 7.39 1.55
CA GLY A 671 51.25 6.14 1.49
C GLY A 671 51.32 5.54 0.08
N PRO A 672 52.09 4.30 -0.27
CA PRO A 672 52.25 3.69 -1.60
C PRO A 672 50.90 3.39 -2.26
N VAL A 673 50.76 3.38 -3.71
CA VAL A 673 49.60 2.93 -4.52
C VAL A 673 49.01 1.65 -3.91
N GLY A 674 47.73 1.72 -3.20
CA GLY A 674 47.03 0.54 -2.64
C GLY A 674 46.79 0.71 -1.13
N SER A 675 47.32 1.84 -0.37
CA SER A 675 46.96 2.26 1.00
C SER A 675 45.67 3.10 1.01
N ALA A 676 44.51 2.52 0.71
CA ALA A 676 43.14 3.05 0.78
C ALA A 676 43.11 4.55 1.03
N GLN A 677 43.23 5.49 0.14
CA GLN A 677 42.82 6.91 0.05
C GLN A 677 42.23 7.42 1.37
N PRO A 678 42.50 8.64 1.81
CA PRO A 678 41.91 9.17 3.05
C PRO A 678 40.51 8.62 3.31
N ALA A 679 40.45 7.63 4.10
CA ALA A 679 39.14 7.08 4.51
C ALA A 679 39.11 6.90 6.04
N ASP A 680 37.99 7.15 6.53
CA ASP A 680 37.90 7.04 8.01
C ASP A 680 38.25 5.61 8.47
N THR A 681 38.81 4.76 7.58
CA THR A 681 39.25 3.41 7.98
C THR A 681 40.79 3.32 7.93
N ASN A 682 41.38 4.48 7.64
CA ASN A 682 42.85 4.49 7.57
C ASN A 682 43.40 5.66 8.39
N ASN A 683 44.36 5.28 9.26
CA ASN A 683 45.12 6.39 9.90
C ASN A 683 46.56 6.45 9.37
N LEU A 684 46.74 7.47 8.39
CA LEU A 684 48.06 7.57 7.72
C LEU A 684 48.82 8.78 8.24
N THR A 685 48.78 8.99 9.60
CA THR A 685 49.39 10.25 10.11
C THR A 685 50.59 9.90 11.00
N ILE A 686 50.86 8.56 10.97
CA ILE A 686 51.95 8.24 11.91
C ILE A 686 53.27 8.20 11.12
N ASP A 687 54.09 9.32 11.29
CA ASP A 687 55.34 9.48 10.52
C ASP A 687 56.52 9.56 11.48
N PHE A 688 57.71 9.18 10.94
CA PHE A 688 58.95 9.31 11.75
C PHE A 688 60.03 10.04 10.95
N GLY A 689 60.47 11.19 11.60
CA GLY A 689 61.58 11.95 10.97
C GLY A 689 62.89 11.68 11.74
N PHE A 690 64.01 11.51 10.88
CA PHE A 690 65.30 11.25 11.56
C PHE A 690 66.36 12.22 11.00
N LEU A 691 67.25 12.48 11.83
CA LEU A 691 68.33 13.39 11.41
C LEU A 691 69.67 12.83 11.88
N ILE A 692 70.69 13.27 11.29
CA ILE A 692 72.05 12.84 11.69
C ILE A 692 72.39 13.45 13.05
N ALA A 693 72.76 12.62 14.05
CA ALA A 693 73.20 13.07 15.38
C ALA A 693 74.30 14.15 15.27
N PRO A 694 74.06 15.48 15.71
CA PRO A 694 75.14 16.46 15.62
C PRO A 694 76.46 15.91 16.21
N LEU A 695 77.54 15.66 15.44
CA LEU A 695 78.92 15.47 15.96
C LEU A 695 79.24 16.49 17.06
N ALA A 696 79.04 16.18 18.39
CA ALA A 696 79.60 16.95 19.53
C ALA A 696 80.87 17.72 19.12
N LEU A 697 80.81 18.89 18.54
CA LEU A 697 82.04 19.70 18.48
C LEU A 697 82.52 20.04 19.90
N PRO A 698 83.92 19.88 20.26
CA PRO A 698 84.45 20.24 21.58
C PRO A 698 84.16 21.71 21.94
N PRO A 699 83.99 22.00 23.35
CA PRO A 699 83.51 23.26 23.93
C PRO A 699 84.50 24.42 23.69
N THR A 700 84.28 25.37 22.76
CA THR A 700 85.10 26.61 22.82
C THR A 700 84.28 27.71 23.52
N ASP A 701 84.63 28.07 24.86
CA ASP A 701 84.96 29.30 25.61
C ASP A 701 84.42 30.55 24.90
N GLU A 702 83.40 31.14 25.49
CA GLU A 702 82.83 32.39 26.05
C GLU A 702 82.86 33.51 25.02
N PRO A 703 82.03 34.70 25.39
CA PRO A 703 80.79 35.46 25.58
C PRO A 703 80.86 36.84 24.93
N ASN A 704 79.73 37.19 24.27
CA ASN A 704 78.84 38.36 24.43
C ASN A 704 79.12 39.41 23.35
N ALA A 705 78.15 39.71 22.51
CA ALA A 705 76.99 40.60 22.29
C ALA A 705 77.16 41.35 20.98
N PRO A 706 76.08 42.05 20.44
CA PRO A 706 74.77 42.03 19.78
C PRO A 706 74.77 42.86 18.48
N VAL A 707 73.96 42.29 17.42
CA VAL A 707 73.15 43.33 16.73
C VAL A 707 72.34 42.64 15.62
N ARG A 708 71.02 42.77 15.65
CA ARG A 708 69.73 42.95 14.96
C ARG A 708 69.91 43.63 13.59
N VAL A 709 69.16 43.16 12.59
CA VAL A 709 68.23 42.89 11.48
C VAL A 709 68.39 43.96 10.40
N TYR A 710 68.34 43.47 9.01
CA TYR A 710 67.45 44.13 8.01
C TYR A 710 67.14 43.14 6.90
N LEU A 711 65.72 42.94 6.62
CA LEU A 711 65.17 42.40 5.36
C LEU A 711 65.27 43.43 4.24
N PRO A 712 65.10 42.98 2.96
CA PRO A 712 65.12 42.15 1.75
C PRO A 712 65.41 42.99 0.49
N ALA A 713 66.00 42.41 -0.64
CA ALA A 713 65.66 42.09 -2.05
C ALA A 713 66.81 42.52 -2.97
N VAL A 714 67.44 41.58 -3.71
CA VAL A 714 67.46 41.59 -5.19
C VAL A 714 68.77 40.92 -5.64
N MET A 715 68.64 39.64 -6.17
CA MET A 715 69.22 39.23 -7.47
C MET A 715 70.04 37.95 -7.26
N GLN A 716 69.36 36.89 -7.74
CA GLN A 716 69.71 35.70 -8.54
C GLN A 716 69.83 34.47 -7.62
#